data_AF-A0A934XZR6-F1
#
_entry.id   AF-A0A934XZR6-F1
#
_cell.length_a   1.000
_cell.length_b   1.000
_cell.length_c   1.000
_cell.angle_alpha   90.00
_cell.angle_beta   90.00
_cell.angle_gamma   90.00
#
_symmetry.space_group_name_H-M   'P 1'
#
loop_
_entity.id
_entity.type
_entity.pdbx_description
1 polymer ?
#
loop_
_entity_poly.entity_id
_entity_poly.type
_entity_poly.pdbx_seq_one_letter_code
_entity_poly.pdbx_strand_id
1 'polypeptide(L)'
;MKTAGNFWGVTLFAILLSACAGTSDRTDLASAGNPTNKQVRHDEPGEAAEFYMRKRLAPDMKSIPVERLLQGYEQMKSMTQYSSSLEQTFNNSADVAQRAPDAVLAAWSELGPGNVGGRTRAIVIDPVTPDIMYAGGVGGGVWKSINGGASWAPVSDTMANIAVVSLAMDPANPAVLYAGTGEGSFNIDALRGAGIFKSIDAGATWTRLAATTGSNFHYVNDLHVAPSNSLVVVAATNNGIFTSINGGTSFTQTSSEVRCLDLSVTTISGTDTWLAGCGNFSQGKVLRSVNASTWTQTLGTDPLDVDAMGRTAVAIRGNRAYAISTSLVPGFDRSGSVGGDYQNQLHAFFRSDDGGATWVATVRNSDPHWGNTMLLSGYFNCSTLGLGIGQGWYDIAVSIDPADSNYVWVGGVNLFRSADGGFNWGRGDSIHPDHHLITFHPQYDGVTNQIVFNGQDGGIYRTTNARAAVAMLPASTGSNCSPANPVVSWSSRNSNYAVTQFYHGTAYPNGTSYFAGAQDNGVVRGTDGGGANAWSYLTCGDGGYTAVNPANTNEAYASCQYVDIRKTTTGNSPFNSAISGINASEGSVFIPPFAMDPNNNQRLWFGGTRAWRTDNGAGSWVGASTLLNSGNDEVTAIAIAPGNSDLVLMAGNFSTNRIHRTTTATTDTTATAWTSTAVNGDVAALACAPSNNSIAYASIATYGQPHVLKSIDGGASWTSASGSGGGALPDVPALGIVVHPNDANRVYVGTDIGVFVTLDGGANWAAEITSFPNVSTEWLQIIGSGNSAQLFAFTHGRGAFRLSLASGPGNLGFAQASQSVVEGAIAQVQVNRSSGSDGAVSVSYQTNNGSAIAPGDYIATSGTLNWAAGDASPKNIMVTTNADGSAESDETFTVTLATATGGATLGTSTHTVTLQDPGIFPPGCTFPAGYSTSAGSQPWIVATDSVQEGACSLKSNNAGLNSTNARIETTNTFVAGNVTFYARVSSEASYDCFKFLIDGTLQSIGNTCSQSVNPGVSGDSAWTLYTVPITAGAHTITWSYEKDDIVSSLSDAAWIDLVTLPVAPVGTPPVFTSAAPAGGTFGSAYSHTYTASGSPAPTFALQTGSFPSGLTLSGATLSGTPTLAGTYTGSVRASNSAGNVDQSFSITIAAIVPGAPTLTTLTPGNTTAQATFAAPVSNGGSAIIDYTASCTPGPITATAAGSPITITGLSNGNTYICTVTARNSAGSSAVSNALSVTPAALVVDIFKNGFE
;
A
#
# COMPACT_ATOMS: atom_id res chain seq x y z
N MET A 1 -85.58 6.61 34.70
CA MET A 1 -85.81 5.19 35.06
C MET A 1 -84.76 4.34 34.36
N LYS A 2 -84.02 3.42 34.98
CA LYS A 2 -83.79 3.15 36.41
C LYS A 2 -82.30 2.82 36.60
N THR A 3 -81.63 3.60 37.46
CA THR A 3 -80.44 3.27 38.29
C THR A 3 -79.37 2.28 37.77
N ALA A 4 -78.07 2.59 37.77
CA ALA A 4 -77.34 3.66 38.48
C ALA A 4 -76.13 4.20 37.69
N GLY A 5 -75.62 5.37 38.11
CA GLY A 5 -74.42 6.02 37.55
C GLY A 5 -74.14 7.37 38.23
N ASN A 6 -73.02 8.00 37.85
CA ASN A 6 -72.50 9.32 38.28
C ASN A 6 -71.99 9.38 39.76
N PHE A 7 -70.97 10.15 40.15
CA PHE A 7 -70.10 11.13 39.44
C PHE A 7 -68.79 11.45 40.23
N TRP A 8 -67.92 12.31 39.65
CA TRP A 8 -66.70 12.97 40.22
C TRP A 8 -65.42 12.11 40.39
N GLY A 9 -64.21 12.57 40.02
CA GLY A 9 -63.82 13.70 39.15
C GLY A 9 -62.40 14.28 39.36
N VAL A 10 -61.73 14.71 38.27
CA VAL A 10 -60.51 15.60 38.14
C VAL A 10 -59.21 15.18 38.91
N THR A 11 -57.94 15.43 38.52
CA THR A 11 -57.18 16.16 37.45
C THR A 11 -55.69 15.68 37.56
N LEU A 12 -54.71 15.77 36.63
CA LEU A 12 -54.54 16.22 35.21
C LEU A 12 -53.44 15.26 34.60
N PHE A 13 -52.44 15.48 33.70
CA PHE A 13 -51.86 16.55 32.87
C PHE A 13 -50.98 15.92 31.72
N ALA A 14 -50.84 16.60 30.57
CA ALA A 14 -49.94 16.32 29.41
C ALA A 14 -50.09 15.03 28.56
N ILE A 15 -49.67 15.17 27.29
CA ILE A 15 -49.62 14.17 26.20
C ILE A 15 -48.29 14.38 25.45
N LEU A 16 -47.50 13.31 25.21
CA LEU A 16 -46.58 13.09 24.07
C LEU A 16 -45.68 11.86 24.31
N LEU A 17 -44.96 11.41 23.25
CA LEU A 17 -43.92 10.37 23.25
C LEU A 17 -44.38 8.91 23.48
N SER A 18 -45.01 8.32 22.45
CA SER A 18 -45.18 6.87 22.30
C SER A 18 -44.70 6.39 20.92
N ALA A 19 -43.44 6.69 20.59
CA ALA A 19 -42.85 6.40 19.27
C ALA A 19 -41.33 6.11 19.32
N CYS A 20 -40.83 5.44 20.36
CA CYS A 20 -39.46 4.93 20.46
C CYS A 20 -39.28 3.93 21.62
N ALA A 21 -39.59 2.65 21.41
CA ALA A 21 -39.23 1.55 22.32
C ALA A 21 -39.33 0.19 21.59
N GLY A 22 -38.30 -0.16 20.83
CA GLY A 22 -38.18 -1.46 20.15
C GLY A 22 -37.10 -2.32 20.81
N THR A 23 -37.36 -2.83 22.01
CA THR A 23 -36.47 -3.75 22.73
C THR A 23 -36.97 -5.18 22.53
N SER A 24 -36.33 -5.93 21.64
CA SER A 24 -36.57 -7.37 21.46
C SER A 24 -35.91 -8.15 22.59
N ASP A 25 -36.70 -8.88 23.39
CA ASP A 25 -36.20 -9.66 24.52
C ASP A 25 -35.48 -10.94 24.05
N ARG A 26 -34.48 -11.40 24.81
CA ARG A 26 -33.41 -12.30 24.30
C ARG A 26 -33.64 -13.80 24.56
N THR A 27 -34.89 -14.27 24.61
CA THR A 27 -35.25 -15.58 25.22
C THR A 27 -35.36 -16.79 24.27
N ASP A 28 -35.66 -16.59 22.98
CA ASP A 28 -36.27 -17.66 22.18
C ASP A 28 -35.29 -18.57 21.40
N LEU A 29 -33.97 -18.36 21.55
CA LEU A 29 -32.93 -19.15 20.86
C LEU A 29 -32.39 -20.35 21.67
N ALA A 30 -33.02 -20.71 22.79
CA ALA A 30 -32.60 -21.79 23.69
C ALA A 30 -33.15 -23.20 23.35
N SER A 31 -33.50 -23.48 22.10
CA SER A 31 -33.96 -24.81 21.67
C SER A 31 -32.79 -25.80 21.52
N ALA A 32 -32.69 -26.79 22.42
CA ALA A 32 -31.60 -27.76 22.45
C ALA A 32 -31.62 -28.75 21.26
N GLY A 33 -30.98 -28.36 20.15
CA GLY A 33 -30.75 -29.20 18.97
C GLY A 33 -29.47 -30.03 19.02
N ASN A 34 -29.49 -31.23 18.45
CA ASN A 34 -28.37 -32.18 18.44
C ASN A 34 -27.09 -31.59 17.79
N PRO A 35 -25.95 -31.49 18.50
CA PRO A 35 -24.76 -30.78 18.01
C PRO A 35 -24.06 -31.43 16.81
N THR A 36 -24.36 -32.69 16.47
CA THR A 36 -23.71 -33.37 15.32
C THR A 36 -24.29 -32.99 13.95
N ASN A 37 -25.31 -32.13 13.87
CA ASN A 37 -25.97 -31.77 12.62
C ASN A 37 -26.11 -30.25 12.40
N LYS A 38 -25.14 -29.45 12.89
CA LYS A 38 -24.92 -28.09 12.37
C LYS A 38 -24.46 -28.20 10.91
N GLN A 39 -25.40 -28.13 9.97
CA GLN A 39 -25.05 -27.72 8.61
C GLN A 39 -24.37 -26.34 8.68
N VAL A 40 -23.30 -26.15 7.92
CA VAL A 40 -22.55 -24.89 7.93
C VAL A 40 -23.43 -23.82 7.29
N ARG A 41 -23.94 -22.89 8.11
CA ARG A 41 -24.44 -21.61 7.62
C ARG A 41 -23.23 -20.82 7.13
N HIS A 42 -23.34 -20.24 5.94
CA HIS A 42 -22.21 -19.55 5.30
C HIS A 42 -22.30 -18.03 5.38
N ASP A 43 -23.51 -17.48 5.53
CA ASP A 43 -23.82 -16.07 5.73
C ASP A 43 -24.73 -15.91 6.98
N GLU A 44 -24.52 -14.84 7.73
CA GLU A 44 -25.28 -14.38 8.91
C GLU A 44 -25.24 -12.84 8.95
N PRO A 45 -25.97 -12.16 8.03
CA PRO A 45 -25.72 -10.76 7.71
C PRO A 45 -26.34 -9.82 8.75
N GLY A 46 -27.33 -10.28 9.52
CA GLY A 46 -27.91 -9.52 10.64
C GLY A 46 -26.96 -9.42 11.84
N GLU A 47 -26.13 -10.43 12.02
CA GLU A 47 -25.17 -10.56 13.10
C GLU A 47 -23.85 -9.82 12.78
N ALA A 48 -23.38 -9.90 11.53
CA ALA A 48 -22.32 -9.03 10.97
C ALA A 48 -22.67 -7.54 11.14
N ALA A 49 -23.93 -7.22 10.85
CA ALA A 49 -24.50 -5.90 10.96
C ALA A 49 -24.66 -5.39 12.38
N GLU A 50 -25.19 -6.20 13.29
CA GLU A 50 -25.27 -5.82 14.70
C GLU A 50 -23.86 -5.58 15.27
N PHE A 51 -22.87 -6.37 14.87
CA PHE A 51 -21.46 -6.15 15.22
C PHE A 51 -20.92 -4.81 14.68
N TYR A 52 -21.13 -4.49 13.40
CA TYR A 52 -20.69 -3.24 12.79
C TYR A 52 -21.30 -1.99 13.44
N MET A 53 -22.60 -2.05 13.78
CA MET A 53 -23.34 -0.96 14.42
C MET A 53 -22.99 -0.80 15.90
N ARG A 54 -22.94 -1.89 16.68
CA ARG A 54 -22.58 -1.84 18.11
C ARG A 54 -21.20 -1.24 18.33
N LYS A 55 -20.24 -1.50 17.44
CA LYS A 55 -18.89 -0.92 17.48
C LYS A 55 -18.86 0.62 17.40
N ARG A 56 -19.92 1.28 16.89
CA ARG A 56 -19.90 2.73 16.55
C ARG A 56 -20.94 3.59 17.28
N LEU A 57 -22.05 3.01 17.76
CA LEU A 57 -23.16 3.77 18.33
C LEU A 57 -22.92 4.21 19.79
N ALA A 58 -22.97 5.51 20.06
CA ALA A 58 -23.07 6.02 21.42
C ALA A 58 -24.41 5.61 22.08
N PRO A 59 -24.50 5.52 23.43
CA PRO A 59 -25.69 5.02 24.12
C PRO A 59 -27.01 5.80 23.89
N ASP A 60 -26.94 7.03 23.38
CA ASP A 60 -28.08 7.86 23.00
C ASP A 60 -28.42 7.82 21.49
N MET A 61 -27.53 7.24 20.68
CA MET A 61 -27.60 7.20 19.22
C MET A 61 -28.32 5.97 18.68
N LYS A 62 -29.05 6.15 17.56
CA LYS A 62 -29.89 5.10 16.93
C LYS A 62 -29.54 4.83 15.46
N SER A 63 -28.53 5.52 14.93
CA SER A 63 -28.05 5.44 13.55
C SER A 63 -26.69 6.14 13.44
N ILE A 64 -25.81 5.68 12.55
CA ILE A 64 -24.49 6.31 12.36
C ILE A 64 -24.63 7.79 11.93
N PRO A 65 -23.95 8.73 12.60
CA PRO A 65 -24.01 10.17 12.29
C PRO A 65 -23.07 10.54 11.13
N VAL A 66 -23.53 10.34 9.90
CA VAL A 66 -22.81 10.77 8.68
C VAL A 66 -22.51 12.29 8.68
N GLU A 67 -23.27 13.10 9.42
CA GLU A 67 -22.94 14.50 9.70
C GLU A 67 -21.55 14.67 10.33
N ARG A 68 -21.19 13.81 11.30
CA ARG A 68 -19.90 13.83 11.98
C ARG A 68 -18.78 13.31 11.07
N LEU A 69 -19.07 12.29 10.25
CA LEU A 69 -18.18 11.84 9.17
C LEU A 69 -17.83 12.97 8.21
N LEU A 70 -18.84 13.72 7.74
CA LEU A 70 -18.68 14.87 6.85
C LEU A 70 -17.94 16.04 7.52
N GLN A 71 -18.24 16.33 8.79
CA GLN A 71 -17.48 17.30 9.59
C GLN A 71 -16.02 16.85 9.77
N GLY A 72 -15.78 15.55 9.94
CA GLY A 72 -14.47 14.95 10.07
C GLY A 72 -13.62 15.10 8.81
N TYR A 73 -14.19 14.95 7.62
CA TYR A 73 -13.50 15.26 6.37
C TYR A 73 -13.09 16.74 6.25
N GLU A 74 -13.93 17.69 6.69
CA GLU A 74 -13.54 19.11 6.67
C GLU A 74 -12.51 19.46 7.76
N GLN A 75 -12.61 18.84 8.95
CA GLN A 75 -11.57 18.95 9.98
C GLN A 75 -10.23 18.39 9.47
N MET A 76 -10.23 17.17 8.90
CA MET A 76 -9.05 16.49 8.35
C MET A 76 -8.31 17.34 7.32
N LYS A 77 -9.04 18.03 6.42
CA LYS A 77 -8.44 18.98 5.45
C LYS A 77 -7.75 20.17 6.10
N SER A 78 -8.20 20.60 7.28
CA SER A 78 -7.71 21.78 8.01
C SER A 78 -6.65 21.49 9.06
N MET A 79 -6.55 20.25 9.54
CA MET A 79 -5.54 19.78 10.48
C MET A 79 -4.13 19.83 9.87
N THR A 80 -3.11 19.78 10.73
CA THR A 80 -1.74 19.40 10.33
C THR A 80 -1.77 18.12 9.49
N GLN A 81 -0.96 18.09 8.45
CA GLN A 81 -0.82 16.95 7.54
C GLN A 81 0.61 16.40 7.66
N TYR A 82 0.78 15.09 7.60
CA TYR A 82 2.07 14.42 7.72
C TYR A 82 2.26 13.34 6.66
N SER A 83 3.49 13.18 6.16
CA SER A 83 3.88 12.08 5.28
C SER A 83 4.88 11.19 6.00
N SER A 84 4.46 9.99 6.43
CA SER A 84 5.31 9.07 7.19
C SER A 84 6.35 8.30 6.37
N SER A 85 6.31 8.41 5.04
CA SER A 85 7.38 7.92 4.16
C SER A 85 8.56 8.88 4.04
N LEU A 86 8.34 10.20 4.16
CA LEU A 86 9.39 11.24 4.05
C LEU A 86 9.61 12.08 5.33
N GLU A 87 8.79 11.89 6.37
CA GLU A 87 8.77 12.65 7.63
C GLU A 87 8.51 14.15 7.45
N GLN A 88 7.70 14.49 6.45
CA GLN A 88 7.39 15.88 6.09
C GLN A 88 6.05 16.33 6.66
N THR A 89 6.06 17.52 7.28
CA THR A 89 4.87 18.17 7.84
C THR A 89 4.38 19.30 6.93
N PHE A 90 3.06 19.41 6.77
CA PHE A 90 2.39 20.47 6.02
C PHE A 90 1.23 21.02 6.88
N ASN A 91 0.90 22.29 6.71
CA ASN A 91 0.01 23.02 7.60
C ASN A 91 -1.47 22.62 7.46
N ASN A 92 -1.88 22.16 6.28
CA ASN A 92 -3.23 21.73 5.90
C ASN A 92 -3.20 21.17 4.46
N SER A 93 -4.31 20.62 3.96
CA SER A 93 -4.38 20.03 2.61
C SER A 93 -4.13 21.02 1.47
N ALA A 94 -4.37 22.32 1.65
CA ALA A 94 -4.07 23.34 0.65
C ALA A 94 -2.56 23.67 0.58
N ASP A 95 -1.83 23.51 1.68
CA ASP A 95 -0.36 23.61 1.74
C ASP A 95 0.30 22.37 1.09
N VAL A 96 -0.31 21.19 1.24
CA VAL A 96 0.07 19.97 0.51
C VAL A 96 -0.09 20.17 -1.00
N ALA A 97 -1.25 20.63 -1.45
CA ALA A 97 -1.52 20.89 -2.88
C ALA A 97 -0.62 21.98 -3.52
N GLN A 98 0.14 22.75 -2.71
CA GLN A 98 1.10 23.75 -3.18
C GLN A 98 2.56 23.27 -3.13
N ARG A 99 2.91 22.33 -2.24
CA ARG A 99 4.31 21.99 -1.92
C ARG A 99 4.68 20.51 -2.03
N ALA A 100 3.71 19.59 -2.02
CA ALA A 100 4.00 18.16 -2.07
C ALA A 100 4.28 17.70 -3.51
N PRO A 101 5.36 16.93 -3.75
CA PRO A 101 5.57 16.28 -5.04
C PRO A 101 4.65 15.06 -5.19
N ASP A 102 4.37 14.65 -6.43
CA ASP A 102 3.53 13.49 -6.75
C ASP A 102 3.95 12.21 -6.00
N ALA A 103 5.24 12.04 -5.71
CA ALA A 103 5.76 10.88 -4.96
C ALA A 103 5.31 10.83 -3.47
N VAL A 104 5.00 11.98 -2.84
CA VAL A 104 4.33 12.01 -1.53
C VAL A 104 2.86 11.62 -1.70
N LEU A 105 2.21 12.23 -2.69
CA LEU A 105 0.80 11.99 -3.02
C LEU A 105 0.51 10.58 -3.57
N ALA A 106 1.54 9.77 -3.86
CA ALA A 106 1.43 8.39 -4.32
C ALA A 106 2.10 7.37 -3.37
N ALA A 107 2.41 7.76 -2.12
CA ALA A 107 3.28 6.96 -1.25
C ALA A 107 2.67 5.64 -0.72
N TRP A 108 1.34 5.45 -0.72
CA TRP A 108 0.74 4.14 -0.43
C TRP A 108 0.56 3.34 -1.72
N SER A 109 1.12 2.14 -1.73
CA SER A 109 0.82 1.12 -2.73
C SER A 109 -0.48 0.41 -2.35
N GLU A 110 -1.49 0.46 -3.21
CA GLU A 110 -2.58 -0.52 -3.17
C GLU A 110 -1.99 -1.91 -3.46
N LEU A 111 -2.46 -2.94 -2.75
CA LEU A 111 -2.01 -4.33 -2.87
C LEU A 111 -3.10 -5.24 -3.46
N GLY A 112 -4.26 -4.66 -3.80
CA GLY A 112 -5.49 -5.41 -4.07
C GLY A 112 -6.15 -5.92 -2.77
N PRO A 113 -7.01 -6.95 -2.85
CA PRO A 113 -7.31 -7.75 -4.03
C PRO A 113 -8.10 -7.00 -5.12
N GLY A 114 -7.55 -6.94 -6.33
CA GLY A 114 -8.24 -6.58 -7.56
C GLY A 114 -8.67 -7.82 -8.35
N ASN A 115 -9.23 -8.82 -7.66
CA ASN A 115 -9.77 -10.04 -8.27
C ASN A 115 -10.79 -10.76 -7.38
N VAL A 116 -10.62 -10.65 -6.06
CA VAL A 116 -11.72 -10.81 -5.09
C VAL A 116 -12.63 -9.58 -5.20
N GLY A 117 -13.93 -9.74 -4.96
CA GLY A 117 -14.89 -8.65 -5.08
C GLY A 117 -15.35 -8.11 -3.72
N GLY A 118 -16.59 -7.65 -3.69
CA GLY A 118 -17.24 -6.99 -2.56
C GLY A 118 -18.59 -6.44 -3.01
N ARG A 119 -19.43 -6.01 -2.06
CA ARG A 119 -20.84 -5.66 -2.25
C ARG A 119 -21.08 -4.67 -3.38
N THR A 120 -21.52 -5.16 -4.54
CA THR A 120 -21.65 -4.36 -5.77
C THR A 120 -23.10 -4.23 -6.20
N ARG A 121 -23.66 -3.02 -6.03
CA ARG A 121 -25.10 -2.75 -6.17
C ARG A 121 -25.49 -1.88 -7.37
N ALA A 122 -24.53 -1.28 -8.07
CA ALA A 122 -24.78 -0.45 -9.25
C ALA A 122 -23.83 -0.75 -10.42
N ILE A 123 -24.35 -0.81 -11.65
CA ILE A 123 -23.59 -0.89 -12.91
C ILE A 123 -24.32 -0.10 -13.99
N VAL A 124 -23.65 0.89 -14.59
CA VAL A 124 -24.14 1.64 -15.78
C VAL A 124 -23.13 1.57 -16.92
N ILE A 125 -23.62 1.48 -18.15
CA ILE A 125 -22.81 1.26 -19.37
C ILE A 125 -23.14 2.37 -20.38
N ASP A 126 -22.12 2.96 -20.99
CA ASP A 126 -22.29 3.98 -22.03
C ASP A 126 -23.06 3.40 -23.23
N PRO A 127 -24.22 3.98 -23.62
CA PRO A 127 -25.05 3.44 -24.69
C PRO A 127 -24.44 3.60 -26.10
N VAL A 128 -23.47 4.50 -26.26
CA VAL A 128 -22.77 4.79 -27.52
C VAL A 128 -21.45 4.02 -27.59
N THR A 129 -20.71 3.98 -26.48
CA THR A 129 -19.36 3.39 -26.37
C THR A 129 -19.28 2.35 -25.23
N PRO A 130 -19.89 1.15 -25.35
CA PRO A 130 -20.07 0.23 -24.23
C PRO A 130 -18.81 -0.33 -23.55
N ASP A 131 -17.61 -0.07 -24.10
CA ASP A 131 -16.35 -0.28 -23.39
C ASP A 131 -16.21 0.63 -22.17
N ILE A 132 -16.86 1.81 -22.18
CA ILE A 132 -16.97 2.73 -21.05
C ILE A 132 -18.14 2.29 -20.17
N MET A 133 -17.85 1.93 -18.93
CA MET A 133 -18.86 1.55 -17.94
C MET A 133 -18.41 1.90 -16.53
N TYR A 134 -19.36 2.03 -15.61
CA TYR A 134 -19.12 2.39 -14.22
C TYR A 134 -19.79 1.39 -13.29
N ALA A 135 -19.17 1.12 -12.14
CA ALA A 135 -19.69 0.26 -11.09
C ALA A 135 -19.67 0.97 -9.73
N GLY A 136 -20.62 0.63 -8.86
CA GLY A 136 -20.75 1.16 -7.51
C GLY A 136 -20.65 0.04 -6.47
N GLY A 137 -19.61 0.13 -5.63
CA GLY A 137 -19.40 -0.74 -4.48
C GLY A 137 -19.86 -0.06 -3.18
N VAL A 138 -20.56 -0.79 -2.32
CA VAL A 138 -21.02 -0.30 -1.01
C VAL A 138 -19.82 -0.22 -0.07
N GLY A 139 -19.38 0.99 0.25
CA GLY A 139 -18.14 1.24 0.98
C GLY A 139 -16.89 1.23 0.08
N GLY A 140 -17.02 0.85 -1.19
CA GLY A 140 -15.94 0.83 -2.17
C GLY A 140 -15.98 1.94 -3.22
N GLY A 141 -17.05 2.73 -3.28
CA GLY A 141 -17.15 3.91 -4.14
C GLY A 141 -17.49 3.62 -5.61
N VAL A 142 -17.24 4.61 -6.48
CA VAL A 142 -17.46 4.51 -7.93
C VAL A 142 -16.16 4.13 -8.63
N TRP A 143 -16.26 3.13 -9.50
CA TRP A 143 -15.18 2.64 -10.36
C TRP A 143 -15.55 2.81 -11.82
N LYS A 144 -14.54 3.00 -12.67
CA LYS A 144 -14.67 3.19 -14.11
C LYS A 144 -13.88 2.13 -14.87
N SER A 145 -14.47 1.57 -15.92
CA SER A 145 -13.78 0.79 -16.94
C SER A 145 -13.82 1.56 -18.27
N ILE A 146 -12.83 1.30 -19.13
CA ILE A 146 -12.72 1.80 -20.50
C ILE A 146 -12.43 0.66 -21.50
N ASN A 147 -12.73 -0.58 -21.10
CA ASN A 147 -12.48 -1.82 -21.85
C ASN A 147 -13.52 -2.92 -21.56
N GLY A 148 -14.77 -2.52 -21.32
CA GLY A 148 -15.92 -3.45 -21.17
C GLY A 148 -15.87 -4.28 -19.89
N GLY A 149 -15.27 -3.74 -18.82
CA GLY A 149 -15.06 -4.43 -17.57
C GLY A 149 -13.92 -5.44 -17.61
N ALA A 150 -12.95 -5.33 -18.53
CA ALA A 150 -11.75 -6.17 -18.51
C ALA A 150 -10.72 -5.70 -17.46
N SER A 151 -10.74 -4.42 -17.09
CA SER A 151 -10.13 -3.86 -15.88
C SER A 151 -10.86 -2.61 -15.43
N TRP A 152 -10.70 -2.25 -14.16
CA TRP A 152 -11.28 -1.06 -13.54
C TRP A 152 -10.19 -0.09 -13.04
N ALA A 153 -10.61 1.14 -12.78
CA ALA A 153 -9.85 2.16 -12.08
C ALA A 153 -10.81 2.94 -11.16
N PRO A 154 -10.38 3.35 -9.95
CA PRO A 154 -11.24 4.05 -9.02
C PRO A 154 -11.43 5.51 -9.45
N VAL A 155 -12.63 6.08 -9.20
CA VAL A 155 -12.96 7.46 -9.59
C VAL A 155 -13.73 8.25 -8.51
N SER A 156 -13.74 7.80 -7.25
CA SER A 156 -14.41 8.53 -6.15
C SER A 156 -13.66 8.53 -4.83
N ASP A 157 -12.34 8.38 -4.83
CA ASP A 157 -11.54 8.08 -3.62
C ASP A 157 -11.47 9.26 -2.65
N THR A 158 -11.72 10.47 -3.16
CA THR A 158 -11.85 11.72 -2.40
C THR A 158 -13.31 12.10 -2.13
N MET A 159 -14.28 11.26 -2.48
CA MET A 159 -15.71 11.52 -2.24
C MET A 159 -16.02 11.37 -0.74
N ALA A 160 -16.82 12.29 -0.18
CA ALA A 160 -17.04 12.39 1.28
C ALA A 160 -18.03 11.34 1.84
N ASN A 161 -18.49 10.40 1.01
CA ASN A 161 -19.24 9.20 1.39
C ASN A 161 -19.18 8.22 0.21
N ILE A 162 -18.60 7.03 0.41
CA ILE A 162 -18.42 6.02 -0.65
C ILE A 162 -19.37 4.82 -0.52
N ALA A 163 -20.48 4.97 0.21
CA ALA A 163 -21.56 3.98 0.28
C ALA A 163 -22.47 4.08 -0.97
N VAL A 164 -21.91 3.82 -2.16
CA VAL A 164 -22.61 3.91 -3.44
C VAL A 164 -23.48 2.68 -3.64
N VAL A 165 -24.79 2.90 -3.76
CA VAL A 165 -25.80 1.83 -3.91
C VAL A 165 -26.45 1.86 -5.28
N SER A 166 -26.57 3.04 -5.89
CA SER A 166 -27.23 3.25 -7.18
C SER A 166 -26.47 4.25 -8.06
N LEU A 167 -26.50 4.03 -9.38
CA LEU A 167 -25.86 4.89 -10.38
C LEU A 167 -26.84 5.15 -11.53
N ALA A 168 -26.96 6.40 -11.94
CA ALA A 168 -27.62 6.77 -13.19
C ALA A 168 -26.66 7.51 -14.13
N MET A 169 -26.80 7.22 -15.42
CA MET A 169 -26.14 7.92 -16.51
C MET A 169 -27.18 8.65 -17.34
N ASP A 170 -26.87 9.85 -17.81
CA ASP A 170 -27.69 10.56 -18.80
C ASP A 170 -27.53 9.89 -20.17
N PRO A 171 -28.59 9.28 -20.75
CA PRO A 171 -28.48 8.51 -21.99
C PRO A 171 -28.21 9.38 -23.22
N ALA A 172 -28.41 10.71 -23.13
CA ALA A 172 -28.05 11.65 -24.19
C ALA A 172 -26.68 12.31 -23.97
N ASN A 173 -26.09 12.18 -22.77
CA ASN A 173 -24.77 12.71 -22.44
C ASN A 173 -24.05 11.85 -21.39
N PRO A 174 -23.39 10.73 -21.78
CA PRO A 174 -22.74 9.79 -20.86
C PRO A 174 -21.65 10.35 -19.92
N ALA A 175 -21.22 11.61 -20.11
CA ALA A 175 -20.34 12.31 -19.17
C ALA A 175 -21.07 12.78 -17.89
N VAL A 176 -22.40 12.87 -17.91
CA VAL A 176 -23.22 13.24 -16.76
C VAL A 176 -23.67 11.98 -16.02
N LEU A 177 -23.24 11.88 -14.77
CA LEU A 177 -23.49 10.73 -13.89
C LEU A 177 -24.05 11.21 -12.55
N TYR A 178 -24.91 10.40 -11.95
CA TYR A 178 -25.45 10.60 -10.61
C TYR A 178 -25.21 9.34 -9.78
N ALA A 179 -24.62 9.47 -8.61
CA ALA A 179 -24.41 8.40 -7.64
C ALA A 179 -25.33 8.60 -6.44
N GLY A 180 -26.28 7.67 -6.26
CA GLY A 180 -27.10 7.57 -5.05
C GLY A 180 -26.32 6.86 -3.96
N THR A 181 -26.20 7.51 -2.80
CA THR A 181 -25.56 6.91 -1.62
C THR A 181 -26.58 6.47 -0.57
N GLY A 182 -26.23 5.41 0.15
CA GLY A 182 -26.96 4.93 1.32
C GLY A 182 -27.86 3.73 1.05
N GLU A 183 -27.63 2.65 1.78
CA GLU A 183 -28.31 1.36 1.62
C GLU A 183 -29.60 1.31 2.45
N GLY A 184 -30.76 1.53 1.81
CA GLY A 184 -32.05 1.64 2.51
C GLY A 184 -32.85 0.34 2.63
N SER A 185 -32.24 -0.79 2.27
CA SER A 185 -32.77 -2.14 2.51
C SER A 185 -33.02 -2.38 4.02
N PHE A 186 -33.60 -3.52 4.40
CA PHE A 186 -34.01 -3.78 5.79
C PHE A 186 -32.87 -4.25 6.71
N ASN A 187 -31.63 -4.18 6.24
CA ASN A 187 -30.44 -4.68 6.91
C ASN A 187 -29.92 -3.69 7.96
N ILE A 188 -29.10 -4.18 8.88
CA ILE A 188 -28.61 -3.42 10.04
C ILE A 188 -27.17 -2.89 9.84
N ASP A 189 -26.41 -3.44 8.88
CA ASP A 189 -25.11 -2.95 8.37
C ASP A 189 -25.29 -1.82 7.34
N ALA A 190 -26.54 -1.54 6.96
CA ALA A 190 -27.00 -0.50 6.05
C ALA A 190 -26.19 0.81 6.16
N LEU A 191 -25.13 0.91 5.37
CA LEU A 191 -24.24 2.08 5.37
C LEU A 191 -25.06 3.30 4.96
N ARG A 192 -25.17 4.27 5.86
CA ARG A 192 -25.97 5.47 5.65
C ARG A 192 -25.28 6.40 4.64
N GLY A 193 -26.07 6.88 3.69
CA GLY A 193 -25.61 7.79 2.63
C GLY A 193 -25.58 9.25 3.05
N ALA A 194 -24.97 10.06 2.18
CA ALA A 194 -24.95 11.51 2.27
C ALA A 194 -25.84 12.19 1.21
N GLY A 195 -26.61 11.46 0.41
CA GLY A 195 -27.46 12.00 -0.66
C GLY A 195 -27.02 11.59 -2.05
N ILE A 196 -27.25 12.46 -3.04
CA ILE A 196 -26.87 12.23 -4.43
C ILE A 196 -25.64 13.07 -4.76
N PHE A 197 -24.61 12.42 -5.30
CA PHE A 197 -23.44 13.08 -5.87
C PHE A 197 -23.56 13.10 -7.40
N LYS A 198 -23.06 14.16 -8.04
CA LYS A 198 -23.12 14.34 -9.49
C LYS A 198 -21.72 14.58 -10.07
N SER A 199 -21.43 13.89 -11.17
CA SER A 199 -20.34 14.20 -12.10
C SER A 199 -20.92 14.85 -13.36
N ILE A 200 -20.12 15.71 -14.00
CA ILE A 200 -20.38 16.27 -15.34
C ILE A 200 -19.20 16.04 -16.32
N ASP A 201 -18.22 15.26 -15.89
CA ASP A 201 -16.90 15.07 -16.51
C ASP A 201 -16.52 13.59 -16.60
N ALA A 202 -17.52 12.72 -16.80
CA ALA A 202 -17.37 11.27 -16.93
C ALA A 202 -16.70 10.62 -15.70
N GLY A 203 -17.05 11.09 -14.51
CA GLY A 203 -16.65 10.57 -13.21
C GLY A 203 -15.36 11.15 -12.66
N ALA A 204 -14.73 12.12 -13.32
CA ALA A 204 -13.45 12.68 -12.86
C ALA A 204 -13.59 13.55 -11.61
N THR A 205 -14.74 14.20 -11.39
CA THR A 205 -15.07 14.90 -10.14
C THR A 205 -16.52 14.66 -9.72
N TRP A 206 -16.75 14.63 -8.40
CA TRP A 206 -18.07 14.35 -7.82
C TRP A 206 -18.49 15.45 -6.83
N THR A 207 -19.61 16.12 -7.13
CA THR A 207 -20.18 17.18 -6.29
C THR A 207 -21.49 16.72 -5.64
N ARG A 208 -21.59 16.83 -4.30
CA ARG A 208 -22.82 16.55 -3.55
C ARG A 208 -23.93 17.55 -3.95
N LEU A 209 -25.09 17.07 -4.38
CA LEU A 209 -26.21 17.94 -4.76
C LEU A 209 -26.86 18.57 -3.52
N ALA A 210 -26.82 19.91 -3.44
CA ALA A 210 -27.29 20.67 -2.29
C ALA A 210 -28.77 20.43 -1.93
N ALA A 211 -29.61 20.08 -2.92
CA ALA A 211 -31.02 19.73 -2.71
C ALA A 211 -31.22 18.35 -2.04
N THR A 212 -30.14 17.57 -1.85
CA THR A 212 -30.18 16.18 -1.35
C THR A 212 -29.45 16.00 -0.01
N THR A 213 -29.17 17.09 0.71
CA THR A 213 -28.42 17.02 1.98
C THR A 213 -29.22 16.57 3.19
N GLY A 214 -30.56 16.58 3.11
CA GLY A 214 -31.48 16.26 4.20
C GLY A 214 -31.93 14.80 4.27
N SER A 215 -32.63 14.46 5.36
CA SER A 215 -32.98 13.07 5.76
C SER A 215 -33.71 12.25 4.71
N ASN A 216 -34.44 12.88 3.80
CA ASN A 216 -35.12 12.20 2.69
C ASN A 216 -34.15 11.40 1.81
N PHE A 217 -32.90 11.84 1.67
CA PHE A 217 -31.87 11.24 0.81
C PHE A 217 -30.75 10.53 1.59
N HIS A 218 -30.96 10.17 2.87
CA HIS A 218 -30.00 9.32 3.60
C HIS A 218 -29.85 7.90 3.01
N TYR A 219 -30.81 7.49 2.19
CA TYR A 219 -30.89 6.19 1.56
C TYR A 219 -31.49 6.36 0.16
N VAL A 220 -30.61 6.46 -0.85
CA VAL A 220 -30.99 6.58 -2.26
C VAL A 220 -30.84 5.20 -2.89
N ASN A 221 -31.89 4.39 -2.74
CA ASN A 221 -31.87 2.97 -3.10
C ASN A 221 -31.70 2.78 -4.61
N ASP A 222 -32.37 3.62 -5.39
CA ASP A 222 -32.26 3.63 -6.84
C ASP A 222 -32.53 5.03 -7.41
N LEU A 223 -31.98 5.33 -8.59
CA LEU A 223 -32.26 6.56 -9.33
C LEU A 223 -32.09 6.36 -10.84
N HIS A 224 -32.90 7.06 -11.63
CA HIS A 224 -32.88 6.99 -13.09
C HIS A 224 -33.04 8.38 -13.72
N VAL A 225 -32.31 8.63 -14.81
CA VAL A 225 -32.54 9.75 -15.73
C VAL A 225 -33.62 9.33 -16.74
N ALA A 226 -34.55 10.22 -17.07
CA ALA A 226 -35.64 9.93 -18.01
C ALA A 226 -35.10 9.73 -19.44
N PRO A 227 -35.43 8.60 -20.12
CA PRO A 227 -34.95 8.35 -21.48
C PRO A 227 -35.33 9.42 -22.52
N SER A 228 -36.44 10.13 -22.32
CA SER A 228 -36.86 11.23 -23.20
C SER A 228 -36.31 12.62 -22.81
N ASN A 229 -35.74 12.80 -21.61
CA ASN A 229 -35.35 14.12 -21.10
C ASN A 229 -34.29 14.07 -19.97
N SER A 230 -33.04 14.38 -20.32
CA SER A 230 -31.88 14.50 -19.42
C SER A 230 -32.05 15.37 -18.17
N LEU A 231 -33.01 16.31 -18.16
CA LEU A 231 -33.28 17.16 -16.99
C LEU A 231 -34.19 16.48 -15.95
N VAL A 232 -34.94 15.46 -16.36
CA VAL A 232 -35.82 14.70 -15.46
C VAL A 232 -35.02 13.57 -14.82
N VAL A 233 -34.90 13.63 -13.49
CA VAL A 233 -34.17 12.64 -12.69
C VAL A 233 -35.08 12.21 -11.55
N VAL A 234 -35.36 10.92 -11.44
CA VAL A 234 -36.23 10.34 -10.42
C VAL A 234 -35.37 9.50 -9.48
N ALA A 235 -35.56 9.68 -8.17
CA ALA A 235 -34.87 8.93 -7.12
C ALA A 235 -35.89 8.21 -6.22
N ALA A 236 -35.70 6.91 -6.03
CA ALA A 236 -36.41 6.07 -5.08
C ALA A 236 -35.65 6.05 -3.75
N THR A 237 -36.35 6.39 -2.66
CA THR A 237 -35.73 6.55 -1.34
C THR A 237 -36.55 5.88 -0.24
N ASN A 238 -35.98 5.79 0.96
CA ASN A 238 -36.72 5.32 2.13
C ASN A 238 -37.88 6.24 2.56
N ASN A 239 -37.91 7.49 2.11
CA ASN A 239 -38.88 8.51 2.53
C ASN A 239 -39.80 9.00 1.41
N GLY A 240 -39.80 8.36 0.24
CA GLY A 240 -40.61 8.76 -0.91
C GLY A 240 -39.95 8.53 -2.26
N ILE A 241 -40.69 8.90 -3.31
CA ILE A 241 -40.13 9.12 -4.65
C ILE A 241 -39.93 10.62 -4.85
N PHE A 242 -38.75 11.01 -5.31
CA PHE A 242 -38.34 12.39 -5.51
C PHE A 242 -37.97 12.65 -6.96
N THR A 243 -38.59 13.65 -7.58
CA THR A 243 -38.38 14.00 -8.99
C THR A 243 -37.76 15.39 -9.11
N SER A 244 -36.61 15.46 -9.78
CA SER A 244 -36.05 16.69 -10.35
C SER A 244 -36.57 16.88 -11.78
N ILE A 245 -36.78 18.13 -12.19
CA ILE A 245 -37.03 18.53 -13.59
C ILE A 245 -35.94 19.47 -14.14
N ASN A 246 -34.82 19.60 -13.43
CA ASN A 246 -33.73 20.54 -13.70
C ASN A 246 -32.34 19.95 -13.39
N GLY A 247 -32.14 18.67 -13.73
CA GLY A 247 -30.84 17.99 -13.66
C GLY A 247 -30.25 17.86 -12.25
N GLY A 248 -31.09 17.78 -11.22
CA GLY A 248 -30.70 17.63 -9.82
C GLY A 248 -30.55 18.95 -9.04
N THR A 249 -30.87 20.10 -9.64
CA THR A 249 -30.78 21.41 -8.97
C THR A 249 -31.81 21.54 -7.84
N SER A 250 -32.99 20.94 -7.99
CA SER A 250 -34.02 20.83 -6.95
C SER A 250 -34.86 19.57 -7.16
N PHE A 251 -35.26 18.91 -6.07
CA PHE A 251 -36.16 17.76 -6.10
C PHE A 251 -37.50 18.07 -5.42
N THR A 252 -38.59 17.60 -6.03
CA THR A 252 -39.95 17.64 -5.47
C THR A 252 -40.34 16.22 -5.05
N GLN A 253 -40.97 16.07 -3.88
CA GLN A 253 -41.55 14.78 -3.48
C GLN A 253 -42.82 14.51 -4.29
N THR A 254 -42.84 13.41 -5.04
CA THR A 254 -43.95 13.02 -5.93
C THR A 254 -44.69 11.78 -5.47
N SER A 255 -44.11 11.03 -4.52
CA SER A 255 -44.80 10.01 -3.72
C SER A 255 -44.31 10.06 -2.27
N SER A 256 -45.23 9.85 -1.32
CA SER A 256 -44.94 9.70 0.12
C SER A 256 -44.88 8.25 0.58
N GLU A 257 -44.92 7.28 -0.35
CA GLU A 257 -44.73 5.87 -0.03
C GLU A 257 -43.28 5.60 0.41
N VAL A 258 -43.13 4.89 1.52
CA VAL A 258 -41.84 4.65 2.17
C VAL A 258 -41.11 3.46 1.55
N ARG A 259 -39.77 3.44 1.68
CA ARG A 259 -38.91 2.33 1.23
C ARG A 259 -39.23 1.92 -0.22
N CYS A 260 -39.16 2.89 -1.12
CA CYS A 260 -39.03 2.60 -2.54
C CYS A 260 -37.59 2.14 -2.78
N LEU A 261 -37.43 0.84 -3.07
CA LEU A 261 -36.14 0.15 -3.12
C LEU A 261 -35.65 -0.15 -4.54
N ASP A 262 -36.50 0.04 -5.56
CA ASP A 262 -36.26 -0.34 -6.96
C ASP A 262 -37.10 0.54 -7.90
N LEU A 263 -36.56 0.96 -9.04
CA LEU A 263 -37.16 1.91 -9.99
C LEU A 263 -36.83 1.51 -11.43
N SER A 264 -37.84 1.39 -12.30
CA SER A 264 -37.64 1.00 -13.69
C SER A 264 -38.41 1.90 -14.66
N VAL A 265 -37.81 2.25 -15.81
CA VAL A 265 -38.36 3.20 -16.77
C VAL A 265 -38.19 2.76 -18.22
N THR A 266 -39.22 2.99 -19.05
CA THR A 266 -39.15 2.78 -20.51
C THR A 266 -40.07 3.75 -21.25
N THR A 267 -39.70 4.16 -22.46
CA THR A 267 -40.54 5.04 -23.29
C THR A 267 -41.58 4.24 -24.07
N ILE A 268 -42.85 4.35 -23.67
CA ILE A 268 -43.98 3.73 -24.37
C ILE A 268 -44.66 4.78 -25.24
N SER A 269 -44.66 4.59 -26.57
CA SER A 269 -45.30 5.50 -27.54
C SER A 269 -44.92 6.99 -27.36
N GLY A 270 -43.66 7.27 -27.02
CA GLY A 270 -43.15 8.62 -26.78
C GLY A 270 -43.41 9.17 -25.36
N THR A 271 -43.95 8.37 -24.44
CA THR A 271 -44.17 8.75 -23.03
C THR A 271 -43.35 7.86 -22.09
N ASP A 272 -42.50 8.44 -21.26
CA ASP A 272 -41.73 7.68 -20.27
C ASP A 272 -42.66 7.12 -19.18
N THR A 273 -42.78 5.79 -19.16
CA THR A 273 -43.56 5.03 -18.19
C THR A 273 -42.63 4.46 -17.14
N TRP A 274 -42.97 4.70 -15.88
CA TRP A 274 -42.15 4.37 -14.72
C TRP A 274 -42.88 3.39 -13.81
N LEU A 275 -42.13 2.44 -13.25
CA LEU A 275 -42.56 1.58 -12.15
C LEU A 275 -41.61 1.77 -10.96
N ALA A 276 -42.14 1.71 -9.74
CA ALA A 276 -41.34 1.71 -8.52
C ALA A 276 -41.83 0.61 -7.57
N GLY A 277 -40.90 -0.21 -7.08
CA GLY A 277 -41.14 -1.18 -6.01
C GLY A 277 -40.98 -0.49 -4.66
N CYS A 278 -42.08 -0.36 -3.91
CA CYS A 278 -42.11 0.34 -2.62
C CYS A 278 -42.77 -0.51 -1.53
N GLY A 279 -42.56 -0.17 -0.26
CA GLY A 279 -43.27 -0.82 0.84
C GLY A 279 -42.58 -0.70 2.19
N ASN A 280 -43.38 -0.59 3.25
CA ASN A 280 -42.86 -0.89 4.58
C ASN A 280 -42.69 -2.42 4.74
N PHE A 281 -41.97 -2.89 5.77
CA PHE A 281 -41.68 -4.33 5.94
C PHE A 281 -42.93 -5.20 6.16
N SER A 282 -44.11 -4.60 6.37
CA SER A 282 -45.40 -5.29 6.53
C SER A 282 -46.26 -5.27 5.26
N GLN A 283 -45.91 -4.50 4.22
CA GLN A 283 -46.61 -4.48 2.93
C GLN A 283 -45.77 -3.87 1.81
N GLY A 284 -45.51 -4.66 0.77
CA GLY A 284 -45.02 -4.25 -0.54
C GLY A 284 -46.11 -3.78 -1.50
N LYS A 285 -45.70 -3.06 -2.54
CA LYS A 285 -46.55 -2.58 -3.64
C LYS A 285 -45.72 -2.18 -4.85
N VAL A 286 -46.38 -2.14 -6.02
CA VAL A 286 -45.82 -1.46 -7.21
C VAL A 286 -46.62 -0.19 -7.46
N LEU A 287 -45.91 0.92 -7.63
CA LEU A 287 -46.44 2.19 -8.09
C LEU A 287 -46.11 2.40 -9.57
N ARG A 288 -47.02 3.01 -10.32
CA ARG A 288 -46.84 3.37 -11.73
C ARG A 288 -47.00 4.88 -11.97
N SER A 289 -46.19 5.43 -12.86
CA SER A 289 -46.33 6.80 -13.37
C SER A 289 -46.11 6.88 -14.89
N VAL A 290 -46.64 7.93 -15.52
CA VAL A 290 -46.41 8.30 -16.93
C VAL A 290 -45.97 9.76 -17.09
N ASN A 291 -45.61 10.41 -15.98
CA ASN A 291 -45.22 11.82 -15.91
C ASN A 291 -44.21 12.12 -14.78
N ALA A 292 -43.77 11.10 -14.04
CA ALA A 292 -42.97 11.17 -12.82
C ALA A 292 -43.54 12.02 -11.65
N SER A 293 -44.62 12.78 -11.85
CA SER A 293 -45.24 13.67 -10.86
C SER A 293 -46.40 13.05 -10.09
N THR A 294 -47.12 12.08 -10.68
CA THR A 294 -48.25 11.39 -10.05
C THR A 294 -48.05 9.89 -10.12
N TRP A 295 -48.19 9.21 -8.99
CA TRP A 295 -47.91 7.78 -8.83
C TRP A 295 -49.16 7.05 -8.34
N THR A 296 -49.57 6.00 -9.05
CA THR A 296 -50.76 5.18 -8.73
C THR A 296 -50.32 3.78 -8.33
N GLN A 297 -50.81 3.23 -7.23
CA GLN A 297 -50.57 1.82 -6.88
C GLN A 297 -51.30 0.91 -7.88
N THR A 298 -50.57 -0.02 -8.49
CA THR A 298 -51.07 -0.97 -9.49
C THR A 298 -50.94 -2.44 -9.07
N LEU A 299 -50.16 -2.74 -8.03
CA LEU A 299 -50.00 -4.08 -7.45
C LEU A 299 -49.94 -4.01 -5.92
N GLY A 300 -50.25 -5.11 -5.23
CA GLY A 300 -50.38 -5.16 -3.76
C GLY A 300 -51.77 -4.76 -3.25
N THR A 301 -52.80 -4.84 -4.11
CA THR A 301 -54.20 -4.52 -3.79
C THR A 301 -55.13 -5.73 -3.88
N ASP A 302 -54.63 -6.88 -4.34
CA ASP A 302 -55.36 -8.15 -4.31
C ASP A 302 -55.39 -8.70 -2.87
N PRO A 303 -56.50 -9.28 -2.37
CA PRO A 303 -56.55 -9.87 -1.04
C PRO A 303 -55.49 -10.94 -0.73
N LEU A 304 -54.92 -11.59 -1.76
CA LEU A 304 -53.78 -12.51 -1.60
C LEU A 304 -52.44 -11.81 -1.37
N ASP A 305 -52.33 -10.52 -1.69
CA ASP A 305 -51.09 -9.75 -1.67
C ASP A 305 -51.03 -8.76 -0.50
N VAL A 306 -52.17 -8.18 -0.09
CA VAL A 306 -52.26 -7.05 0.87
C VAL A 306 -51.51 -7.27 2.20
N ASP A 307 -51.58 -8.47 2.77
CA ASP A 307 -50.97 -8.82 4.07
C ASP A 307 -49.75 -9.75 3.95
N ALA A 308 -49.38 -10.16 2.73
CA ALA A 308 -48.37 -11.20 2.49
C ALA A 308 -47.19 -10.75 1.58
N MET A 309 -47.41 -9.77 0.72
CA MET A 309 -46.42 -9.29 -0.23
C MET A 309 -45.38 -8.41 0.49
N GLY A 310 -44.10 -8.82 0.42
CA GLY A 310 -42.95 -8.15 1.02
C GLY A 310 -42.17 -7.24 0.07
N ARG A 311 -40.83 -7.26 0.16
CA ARG A 311 -39.99 -6.47 -0.74
C ARG A 311 -40.27 -6.89 -2.18
N THR A 312 -40.62 -5.91 -3.00
CA THR A 312 -40.94 -6.09 -4.42
C THR A 312 -39.88 -5.44 -5.29
N ALA A 313 -39.33 -6.17 -6.25
CA ALA A 313 -38.48 -5.67 -7.34
C ALA A 313 -39.30 -5.60 -8.65
N VAL A 314 -38.94 -4.69 -9.56
CA VAL A 314 -39.71 -4.33 -10.77
C VAL A 314 -38.82 -4.11 -12.00
N ALA A 315 -39.27 -4.55 -13.17
CA ALA A 315 -38.64 -4.20 -14.44
C ALA A 315 -39.68 -3.93 -15.54
N ILE A 316 -39.41 -2.97 -16.42
CA ILE A 316 -40.29 -2.62 -17.57
C ILE A 316 -39.50 -2.45 -18.87
N ARG A 317 -40.02 -3.00 -19.98
CA ARG A 317 -39.45 -2.82 -21.33
C ARG A 317 -40.56 -2.86 -22.38
N GLY A 318 -40.79 -1.73 -23.05
CA GLY A 318 -41.97 -1.54 -23.88
C GLY A 318 -43.25 -1.80 -23.06
N ASN A 319 -44.20 -2.54 -23.62
CA ASN A 319 -45.44 -2.88 -22.92
C ASN A 319 -45.30 -4.02 -21.90
N ARG A 320 -44.17 -4.73 -21.83
CA ARG A 320 -43.98 -5.79 -20.83
C ARG A 320 -43.43 -5.20 -19.54
N ALA A 321 -44.01 -5.59 -18.41
CA ALA A 321 -43.37 -5.45 -17.12
C ALA A 321 -43.41 -6.75 -16.32
N TYR A 322 -42.47 -6.90 -15.40
CA TYR A 322 -42.47 -7.95 -14.38
C TYR A 322 -42.27 -7.33 -13.00
N ALA A 323 -42.81 -8.00 -12.00
CA ALA A 323 -42.55 -7.72 -10.61
C ALA A 323 -42.37 -9.04 -9.86
N ILE A 324 -41.44 -9.10 -8.91
CA ILE A 324 -41.25 -10.24 -8.02
C ILE A 324 -41.22 -9.75 -6.59
N SER A 325 -41.93 -10.43 -5.70
CA SER A 325 -41.97 -10.10 -4.28
C SER A 325 -41.56 -11.27 -3.40
N THR A 326 -40.97 -10.96 -2.24
CA THR A 326 -40.87 -11.91 -1.13
C THR A 326 -42.19 -12.10 -0.40
N SER A 327 -42.30 -13.19 0.37
CA SER A 327 -43.39 -13.48 1.33
C SER A 327 -43.03 -13.02 2.73
N LEU A 328 -43.88 -12.20 3.32
CA LEU A 328 -43.80 -11.79 4.74
C LEU A 328 -44.43 -12.84 5.66
N VAL A 329 -45.44 -13.53 5.16
CA VAL A 329 -46.15 -14.59 5.89
C VAL A 329 -45.27 -15.85 5.89
N PRO A 330 -44.95 -16.41 7.07
CA PRO A 330 -44.43 -17.77 7.18
C PRO A 330 -45.45 -18.73 6.56
N GLY A 331 -45.00 -19.52 5.59
CA GLY A 331 -45.87 -20.27 4.67
C GLY A 331 -46.76 -21.32 5.34
N PHE A 332 -47.73 -21.84 4.57
CA PHE A 332 -48.45 -23.05 4.97
C PHE A 332 -47.44 -24.17 5.20
N ASP A 333 -47.44 -24.73 6.41
CA ASP A 333 -46.54 -25.81 6.83
C ASP A 333 -46.77 -27.08 5.97
N ARG A 334 -45.92 -27.27 4.95
CA ARG A 334 -45.85 -28.48 4.12
C ARG A 334 -44.90 -29.53 4.73
N SER A 335 -44.13 -29.16 5.76
CA SER A 335 -43.04 -29.96 6.34
C SER A 335 -43.39 -30.63 7.68
N GLY A 336 -44.44 -30.18 8.37
CA GLY A 336 -44.80 -30.56 9.73
C GLY A 336 -43.97 -29.84 10.80
N SER A 337 -43.43 -28.65 10.51
CA SER A 337 -42.45 -27.94 11.34
C SER A 337 -42.92 -26.55 11.80
N VAL A 338 -42.38 -26.09 12.94
CA VAL A 338 -42.88 -24.91 13.68
C VAL A 338 -42.34 -23.58 13.13
N GLY A 339 -41.81 -23.56 11.90
CA GLY A 339 -41.35 -22.36 11.19
C GLY A 339 -41.85 -22.39 9.75
N GLY A 340 -42.54 -21.33 9.32
CA GLY A 340 -43.31 -21.38 8.07
C GLY A 340 -42.46 -21.25 6.80
N ASP A 341 -42.23 -22.40 6.16
CA ASP A 341 -41.64 -22.75 4.85
C ASP A 341 -41.17 -21.65 3.85
N TYR A 342 -41.83 -20.49 3.74
CA TYR A 342 -41.62 -19.48 2.67
C TYR A 342 -41.25 -18.07 3.14
N GLN A 343 -41.08 -17.82 4.45
CA GLN A 343 -40.72 -16.46 4.90
C GLN A 343 -39.45 -15.96 4.19
N ASN A 344 -39.49 -14.73 3.68
CA ASN A 344 -38.42 -14.08 2.91
C ASN A 344 -38.01 -14.74 1.56
N GLN A 345 -38.57 -15.91 1.21
CA GLN A 345 -38.51 -16.47 -0.14
C GLN A 345 -39.62 -15.86 -1.01
N LEU A 346 -39.87 -16.39 -2.21
CA LEU A 346 -40.99 -16.00 -3.09
C LEU A 346 -42.34 -15.83 -2.36
N HIS A 347 -43.05 -14.75 -2.67
CA HIS A 347 -44.52 -14.68 -2.55
C HIS A 347 -45.16 -15.02 -3.88
N ALA A 348 -44.80 -14.23 -4.89
CA ALA A 348 -45.32 -14.34 -6.25
C ALA A 348 -44.39 -13.67 -7.27
N PHE A 349 -44.42 -14.20 -8.49
CA PHE A 349 -43.86 -13.57 -9.68
C PHE A 349 -45.03 -13.12 -10.56
N PHE A 350 -45.04 -11.84 -10.92
CA PHE A 350 -46.12 -11.17 -11.62
C PHE A 350 -45.66 -10.67 -12.99
N ARG A 351 -46.55 -10.79 -13.97
CA ARG A 351 -46.39 -10.22 -15.31
C ARG A 351 -47.46 -9.17 -15.59
N SER A 352 -47.08 -8.16 -16.35
CA SER A 352 -47.97 -7.19 -16.98
C SER A 352 -47.66 -7.10 -18.48
N ASP A 353 -48.72 -7.01 -19.30
CA ASP A 353 -48.64 -6.90 -20.76
C ASP A 353 -49.12 -5.51 -21.28
N ASP A 354 -49.42 -4.58 -20.37
CA ASP A 354 -49.96 -3.23 -20.64
C ASP A 354 -49.08 -2.08 -20.07
N GLY A 355 -47.80 -2.36 -19.83
CA GLY A 355 -46.84 -1.41 -19.27
C GLY A 355 -47.01 -1.20 -17.76
N GLY A 356 -47.41 -2.25 -17.03
CA GLY A 356 -47.54 -2.27 -15.57
C GLY A 356 -48.85 -1.71 -15.02
N ALA A 357 -49.88 -1.51 -15.84
CA ALA A 357 -51.17 -0.97 -15.39
C ALA A 357 -52.08 -2.06 -14.80
N THR A 358 -52.03 -3.28 -15.34
CA THR A 358 -52.66 -4.48 -14.75
C THR A 358 -51.65 -5.63 -14.66
N TRP A 359 -51.88 -6.55 -13.73
CA TRP A 359 -50.91 -7.58 -13.33
C TRP A 359 -51.57 -8.95 -13.14
N VAL A 360 -50.84 -10.00 -13.49
CA VAL A 360 -51.22 -11.41 -13.29
C VAL A 360 -50.04 -12.16 -12.67
N ALA A 361 -50.27 -12.86 -11.55
CA ALA A 361 -49.27 -13.78 -11.00
C ALA A 361 -49.13 -15.01 -11.89
N THR A 362 -47.93 -15.27 -12.42
CA THR A 362 -47.64 -16.47 -13.23
C THR A 362 -47.18 -17.64 -12.38
N VAL A 363 -46.56 -17.35 -11.23
CA VAL A 363 -46.13 -18.31 -10.19
C VAL A 363 -46.40 -17.67 -8.81
N ARG A 364 -46.77 -18.48 -7.81
CA ARG A 364 -46.87 -18.10 -6.38
C ARG A 364 -46.15 -19.13 -5.51
N ASN A 365 -45.86 -18.83 -4.25
CA ASN A 365 -45.38 -19.85 -3.27
C ASN A 365 -46.35 -21.05 -3.09
N SER A 366 -47.62 -20.87 -3.48
CA SER A 366 -48.62 -21.93 -3.54
C SER A 366 -48.52 -22.85 -4.76
N ASP A 367 -47.60 -22.62 -5.71
CA ASP A 367 -47.50 -23.37 -6.98
C ASP A 367 -47.34 -24.90 -6.75
N PRO A 368 -48.02 -25.75 -7.55
CA PRO A 368 -47.87 -27.21 -7.47
C PRO A 368 -46.54 -27.73 -8.02
N HIS A 369 -45.85 -26.99 -8.90
CA HIS A 369 -44.54 -27.34 -9.43
C HIS A 369 -43.46 -26.89 -8.43
N TRP A 370 -43.03 -27.78 -7.56
CA TRP A 370 -42.21 -27.44 -6.39
C TRP A 370 -40.90 -26.69 -6.73
N GLY A 371 -40.30 -26.96 -7.89
CA GLY A 371 -39.16 -26.18 -8.39
C GLY A 371 -39.44 -24.69 -8.61
N ASN A 372 -40.65 -24.30 -9.02
CA ASN A 372 -41.02 -22.90 -9.27
C ASN A 372 -41.13 -22.08 -7.97
N THR A 373 -41.40 -22.71 -6.82
CA THR A 373 -41.51 -22.00 -5.54
C THR A 373 -40.15 -21.67 -4.91
N MET A 374 -39.04 -22.17 -5.49
CA MET A 374 -37.66 -22.00 -4.98
C MET A 374 -37.01 -20.65 -5.32
N LEU A 375 -37.70 -19.76 -6.04
CA LEU A 375 -37.18 -18.43 -6.35
C LEU A 375 -36.88 -17.67 -5.04
N LEU A 376 -35.73 -16.98 -5.00
CA LEU A 376 -35.22 -16.27 -3.82
C LEU A 376 -34.86 -17.16 -2.61
N SER A 377 -34.58 -18.46 -2.85
CA SER A 377 -34.05 -19.36 -1.82
C SER A 377 -32.56 -19.71 -2.02
N GLY A 378 -31.83 -19.87 -0.92
CA GLY A 378 -30.37 -20.07 -0.92
C GLY A 378 -29.87 -21.50 -1.09
N TYR A 379 -30.65 -22.51 -0.68
CA TYR A 379 -30.21 -23.91 -0.73
C TYR A 379 -31.25 -24.78 -1.45
N PHE A 380 -30.89 -25.27 -2.64
CA PHE A 380 -31.61 -26.36 -3.30
C PHE A 380 -30.66 -27.27 -4.08
N ASN A 381 -30.97 -28.56 -4.10
CA ASN A 381 -30.38 -29.54 -5.02
C ASN A 381 -31.54 -30.35 -5.61
N CYS A 382 -31.49 -30.75 -6.87
CA CYS A 382 -32.59 -31.48 -7.50
C CYS A 382 -32.80 -32.90 -6.92
N SER A 383 -31.79 -33.46 -6.24
CA SER A 383 -31.95 -34.64 -5.39
C SER A 383 -32.75 -34.37 -4.11
N THR A 384 -32.67 -33.15 -3.57
CA THR A 384 -33.21 -32.70 -2.29
C THR A 384 -33.79 -31.30 -2.43
N LEU A 385 -34.93 -31.18 -3.11
CA LEU A 385 -35.76 -29.98 -3.02
C LEU A 385 -36.11 -29.77 -1.55
N GLY A 386 -35.82 -28.58 -1.06
CA GLY A 386 -35.90 -28.22 0.34
C GLY A 386 -35.93 -26.71 0.42
N LEU A 387 -36.64 -26.20 1.42
CA LEU A 387 -36.91 -24.78 1.56
C LEU A 387 -35.73 -24.15 2.28
N GLY A 388 -34.81 -23.56 1.50
CA GLY A 388 -33.58 -22.96 2.01
C GLY A 388 -33.82 -21.65 2.78
N ILE A 389 -32.73 -21.00 3.18
CA ILE A 389 -32.81 -19.63 3.68
C ILE A 389 -33.41 -18.70 2.61
N GLY A 390 -34.33 -17.82 3.02
CA GLY A 390 -34.93 -16.79 2.18
C GLY A 390 -34.34 -15.44 2.53
N GLN A 391 -33.79 -14.74 1.53
CA GLN A 391 -33.01 -13.52 1.76
C GLN A 391 -33.50 -12.31 0.96
N GLY A 392 -34.46 -12.49 0.04
CA GLY A 392 -34.89 -11.45 -0.92
C GLY A 392 -35.52 -10.17 -0.36
N TRP A 393 -35.58 -10.02 0.97
CA TRP A 393 -35.74 -8.72 1.62
C TRP A 393 -34.48 -7.83 1.44
N TYR A 394 -33.32 -8.45 1.21
CA TYR A 394 -32.00 -7.86 1.05
C TYR A 394 -31.47 -7.95 -0.39
N ASP A 395 -31.51 -9.13 -0.99
CA ASP A 395 -30.99 -9.45 -2.32
C ASP A 395 -32.11 -9.89 -3.28
N ILE A 396 -32.62 -8.95 -4.07
CA ILE A 396 -33.64 -9.24 -5.07
C ILE A 396 -33.45 -8.33 -6.27
N ALA A 397 -33.37 -8.95 -7.44
CA ALA A 397 -33.22 -8.29 -8.73
C ALA A 397 -34.15 -8.94 -9.76
N VAL A 398 -34.66 -8.16 -10.70
CA VAL A 398 -35.39 -8.66 -11.87
C VAL A 398 -34.99 -7.86 -13.11
N SER A 399 -34.78 -8.53 -14.25
CA SER A 399 -34.34 -7.85 -15.47
C SER A 399 -34.81 -8.57 -16.73
N ILE A 400 -35.23 -7.80 -17.73
CA ILE A 400 -35.88 -8.28 -18.95
C ILE A 400 -34.88 -8.30 -20.10
N ASP A 401 -34.83 -9.42 -20.83
CA ASP A 401 -34.04 -9.53 -22.05
C ASP A 401 -34.44 -8.44 -23.08
N PRO A 402 -33.49 -7.63 -23.58
CA PRO A 402 -33.78 -6.54 -24.49
C PRO A 402 -34.48 -6.91 -25.80
N ALA A 403 -34.26 -8.12 -26.31
CA ALA A 403 -34.69 -8.56 -27.64
C ALA A 403 -35.87 -9.54 -27.61
N ASP A 404 -36.19 -10.16 -26.48
CA ASP A 404 -37.43 -10.93 -26.28
C ASP A 404 -37.93 -10.84 -24.83
N SER A 405 -39.02 -10.10 -24.62
CA SER A 405 -39.65 -9.90 -23.32
C SER A 405 -40.18 -11.17 -22.61
N ASN A 406 -40.17 -12.34 -23.26
CA ASN A 406 -40.47 -13.62 -22.60
C ASN A 406 -39.27 -14.19 -21.83
N TYR A 407 -38.05 -13.74 -22.14
CA TYR A 407 -36.85 -14.06 -21.36
C TYR A 407 -36.70 -13.05 -20.23
N VAL A 408 -36.74 -13.54 -18.99
CA VAL A 408 -36.64 -12.72 -17.79
C VAL A 408 -35.77 -13.42 -16.75
N TRP A 409 -34.90 -12.63 -16.12
CA TRP A 409 -33.99 -13.08 -15.07
C TRP A 409 -34.45 -12.61 -13.70
N VAL A 410 -34.20 -13.43 -12.69
CA VAL A 410 -34.43 -13.15 -11.27
C VAL A 410 -33.16 -13.45 -10.50
N GLY A 411 -32.71 -12.50 -9.70
CA GLY A 411 -31.63 -12.66 -8.74
C GLY A 411 -32.14 -12.69 -7.30
N GLY A 412 -31.46 -13.51 -6.51
CA GLY A 412 -31.34 -13.47 -5.05
C GLY A 412 -30.09 -14.28 -4.71
N VAL A 413 -30.15 -15.13 -3.69
CA VAL A 413 -28.99 -15.98 -3.30
C VAL A 413 -28.57 -16.95 -4.42
N ASN A 414 -29.48 -17.26 -5.35
CA ASN A 414 -29.21 -17.98 -6.60
C ASN A 414 -29.82 -17.22 -7.80
N LEU A 415 -29.34 -17.51 -9.02
CA LEU A 415 -29.78 -16.84 -10.25
C LEU A 415 -30.72 -17.74 -11.05
N PHE A 416 -31.88 -17.20 -11.39
CA PHE A 416 -32.92 -17.91 -12.11
C PHE A 416 -33.27 -17.21 -13.43
N ARG A 417 -33.67 -17.98 -14.43
CA ARG A 417 -34.18 -17.46 -15.70
C ARG A 417 -35.41 -18.23 -16.17
N SER A 418 -36.42 -17.50 -16.61
CA SER A 418 -37.53 -18.01 -17.43
C SER A 418 -37.30 -17.66 -18.91
N ALA A 419 -37.91 -18.44 -19.80
CA ALA A 419 -37.92 -18.20 -21.25
C ALA A 419 -39.35 -18.17 -21.84
N ASP A 420 -40.38 -18.20 -20.99
CA ASP A 420 -41.80 -18.28 -21.37
C ASP A 420 -42.65 -17.15 -20.77
N GLY A 421 -42.00 -16.11 -20.24
CA GLY A 421 -42.64 -14.99 -19.57
C GLY A 421 -43.06 -15.27 -18.13
N GLY A 422 -42.29 -16.10 -17.42
CA GLY A 422 -42.37 -16.28 -15.97
C GLY A 422 -43.15 -17.51 -15.48
N PHE A 423 -43.51 -18.47 -16.34
CA PHE A 423 -44.27 -19.67 -15.92
C PHE A 423 -43.36 -20.86 -15.55
N ASN A 424 -42.24 -21.06 -16.25
CA ASN A 424 -41.27 -22.10 -15.93
C ASN A 424 -39.86 -21.51 -15.76
N TRP A 425 -39.15 -22.01 -14.76
CA TRP A 425 -37.86 -21.47 -14.33
C TRP A 425 -36.74 -22.51 -14.36
N GLY A 426 -35.53 -22.05 -14.66
CA GLY A 426 -34.30 -22.84 -14.54
C GLY A 426 -33.16 -22.03 -13.91
N ARG A 427 -32.21 -22.73 -13.28
CA ARG A 427 -31.01 -22.12 -12.69
C ARG A 427 -30.05 -21.66 -13.80
N GLY A 428 -29.51 -20.45 -13.63
CA GLY A 428 -28.60 -19.79 -14.56
C GLY A 428 -27.23 -19.40 -13.98
N ASP A 429 -26.95 -19.68 -12.70
CA ASP A 429 -25.66 -19.39 -12.06
C ASP A 429 -24.72 -20.61 -11.89
N SER A 430 -23.44 -20.27 -11.84
CA SER A 430 -22.38 -21.04 -11.17
C SER A 430 -21.34 -20.05 -10.59
N ILE A 431 -21.85 -19.01 -9.93
CA ILE A 431 -21.10 -17.83 -9.44
C ILE A 431 -21.31 -17.64 -7.94
N HIS A 432 -20.70 -16.60 -7.36
CA HIS A 432 -20.92 -16.23 -5.97
C HIS A 432 -22.38 -15.73 -5.78
N PRO A 433 -23.03 -16.03 -4.62
CA PRO A 433 -24.42 -15.66 -4.30
C PRO A 433 -24.66 -14.14 -4.19
N ASP A 434 -25.88 -13.77 -3.76
CA ASP A 434 -26.29 -12.44 -3.27
C ASP A 434 -26.54 -11.40 -4.38
N HIS A 435 -27.45 -11.75 -5.30
CA HIS A 435 -27.65 -11.00 -6.55
C HIS A 435 -28.44 -9.70 -6.40
N HIS A 436 -27.73 -8.58 -6.34
CA HIS A 436 -28.31 -7.24 -6.23
C HIS A 436 -28.76 -6.60 -7.55
N LEU A 437 -28.13 -6.92 -8.69
CA LEU A 437 -28.57 -6.37 -10.00
C LEU A 437 -28.17 -7.23 -11.21
N ILE A 438 -28.85 -7.00 -12.33
CA ILE A 438 -28.63 -7.67 -13.62
C ILE A 438 -28.74 -6.65 -14.76
N THR A 439 -27.58 -6.27 -15.33
CA THR A 439 -27.46 -5.21 -16.35
C THR A 439 -27.13 -5.82 -17.71
N PHE A 440 -28.03 -5.64 -18.68
CA PHE A 440 -27.81 -6.01 -20.07
C PHE A 440 -26.90 -5.01 -20.79
N HIS A 441 -26.08 -5.49 -21.72
CA HIS A 441 -25.28 -4.63 -22.59
C HIS A 441 -26.20 -3.74 -23.48
N PRO A 442 -25.91 -2.44 -23.69
CA PRO A 442 -26.82 -1.54 -24.42
C PRO A 442 -27.15 -1.99 -25.85
N GLN A 443 -26.19 -2.65 -26.50
CA GLN A 443 -26.30 -3.20 -27.86
C GLN A 443 -26.63 -4.72 -27.88
N TYR A 444 -27.28 -5.25 -26.84
CA TYR A 444 -27.69 -6.67 -26.77
C TYR A 444 -28.80 -6.96 -27.80
N ASP A 445 -28.62 -8.03 -28.59
CA ASP A 445 -29.57 -8.49 -29.61
C ASP A 445 -30.16 -9.88 -29.31
N GLY A 446 -29.66 -10.57 -28.27
CA GLY A 446 -30.06 -11.93 -27.93
C GLY A 446 -29.58 -13.02 -28.92
N VAL A 447 -28.71 -12.68 -29.86
CA VAL A 447 -28.19 -13.56 -30.92
C VAL A 447 -26.68 -13.46 -31.02
N THR A 448 -26.15 -12.34 -31.55
CA THR A 448 -24.71 -12.10 -31.74
C THR A 448 -24.05 -11.44 -30.53
N ASN A 449 -24.81 -10.60 -29.82
CA ASN A 449 -24.44 -9.98 -28.57
C ASN A 449 -25.41 -10.42 -27.46
N GLN A 450 -24.94 -11.39 -26.67
CA GLN A 450 -25.64 -11.91 -25.49
C GLN A 450 -24.93 -11.52 -24.18
N ILE A 451 -24.31 -10.34 -24.14
CA ILE A 451 -23.56 -9.86 -22.97
C ILE A 451 -24.51 -9.39 -21.87
N VAL A 452 -24.38 -10.00 -20.69
CA VAL A 452 -25.08 -9.60 -19.46
C VAL A 452 -24.09 -9.56 -18.31
N PHE A 453 -24.20 -8.52 -17.49
CA PHE A 453 -23.45 -8.34 -16.25
C PHE A 453 -24.37 -8.58 -15.05
N ASN A 454 -23.81 -9.13 -13.97
CA ASN A 454 -24.46 -9.28 -12.68
C ASN A 454 -23.52 -8.69 -11.60
N GLY A 455 -24.09 -7.89 -10.70
CA GLY A 455 -23.42 -7.40 -9.49
C GLY A 455 -24.00 -8.08 -8.26
N GLN A 456 -23.11 -8.45 -7.35
CA GLN A 456 -23.37 -9.23 -6.14
C GLN A 456 -22.16 -9.13 -5.19
N ASP A 457 -22.16 -9.83 -4.06
CA ASP A 457 -21.22 -9.52 -2.97
C ASP A 457 -19.81 -10.13 -3.17
N GLY A 458 -19.65 -11.01 -4.17
CA GLY A 458 -18.37 -11.36 -4.79
C GLY A 458 -17.91 -10.41 -5.91
N GLY A 459 -18.50 -9.21 -6.05
CA GLY A 459 -18.17 -8.23 -7.10
C GLY A 459 -19.00 -8.33 -8.40
N ILE A 460 -18.34 -8.36 -9.56
CA ILE A 460 -18.96 -8.29 -10.88
C ILE A 460 -18.68 -9.56 -11.69
N TYR A 461 -19.73 -10.15 -12.26
CA TYR A 461 -19.64 -11.27 -13.21
C TYR A 461 -20.26 -10.91 -14.56
N ARG A 462 -19.72 -11.48 -15.64
CA ARG A 462 -20.20 -11.30 -17.02
C ARG A 462 -20.38 -12.64 -17.72
N THR A 463 -21.53 -12.82 -18.36
CA THR A 463 -21.77 -13.85 -19.37
C THR A 463 -21.74 -13.26 -20.78
N THR A 464 -21.54 -14.12 -21.78
CA THR A 464 -21.63 -13.80 -23.22
C THR A 464 -22.57 -14.74 -23.96
N ASN A 465 -23.37 -15.55 -23.26
CA ASN A 465 -24.29 -16.54 -23.81
C ASN A 465 -25.57 -16.66 -22.96
N ALA A 466 -26.14 -15.51 -22.56
CA ALA A 466 -27.30 -15.41 -21.68
C ALA A 466 -28.55 -16.21 -22.13
N ARG A 467 -28.71 -16.52 -23.43
CA ARG A 467 -29.82 -17.35 -23.94
C ARG A 467 -29.53 -18.86 -23.99
N ALA A 468 -28.38 -19.32 -23.50
CA ALA A 468 -28.07 -20.75 -23.38
C ALA A 468 -29.10 -21.53 -22.53
N ALA A 469 -29.06 -22.87 -22.60
CA ALA A 469 -30.00 -23.72 -21.87
C ALA A 469 -29.76 -23.62 -20.36
N VAL A 470 -30.82 -23.37 -19.58
CA VAL A 470 -30.76 -23.32 -18.11
C VAL A 470 -31.23 -24.65 -17.50
N ALA A 471 -30.77 -24.94 -16.27
CA ALA A 471 -31.15 -26.14 -15.56
C ALA A 471 -32.58 -26.02 -15.02
N MET A 472 -33.57 -26.42 -15.83
CA MET A 472 -35.00 -26.34 -15.49
C MET A 472 -35.29 -27.04 -14.17
N LEU A 473 -36.00 -26.33 -13.28
CA LEU A 473 -36.31 -26.82 -11.94
C LEU A 473 -37.43 -27.88 -12.01
N PRO A 474 -37.36 -29.00 -11.25
CA PRO A 474 -38.27 -30.11 -11.42
C PRO A 474 -39.51 -30.01 -10.51
N ALA A 475 -40.56 -30.75 -10.85
CA ALA A 475 -41.77 -30.83 -10.02
C ALA A 475 -41.54 -31.58 -8.70
N SER A 476 -40.52 -32.44 -8.64
CA SER A 476 -40.27 -33.37 -7.53
C SER A 476 -38.80 -33.79 -7.38
N THR A 477 -38.45 -34.16 -6.14
CA THR A 477 -37.14 -34.69 -5.74
C THR A 477 -36.69 -35.91 -6.53
N GLY A 478 -35.37 -36.03 -6.76
CA GLY A 478 -34.76 -37.18 -7.44
C GLY A 478 -34.75 -37.06 -8.97
N SER A 479 -35.34 -36.00 -9.51
CA SER A 479 -35.22 -35.62 -10.92
C SER A 479 -33.84 -34.99 -11.19
N ASN A 480 -33.23 -35.31 -12.34
CA ASN A 480 -31.90 -34.78 -12.69
C ASN A 480 -32.00 -33.50 -13.52
N CYS A 481 -31.60 -32.35 -12.95
CA CYS A 481 -31.62 -31.03 -13.59
C CYS A 481 -30.46 -30.84 -14.59
N SER A 482 -30.44 -31.63 -15.67
CA SER A 482 -29.29 -31.67 -16.59
C SER A 482 -29.61 -31.15 -18.00
N PRO A 483 -29.17 -29.93 -18.35
CA PRO A 483 -28.95 -29.50 -19.72
C PRO A 483 -27.68 -30.17 -20.27
N ALA A 484 -27.76 -30.81 -21.43
CA ALA A 484 -26.63 -31.54 -22.03
C ALA A 484 -25.59 -30.64 -22.75
N ASN A 485 -25.50 -29.35 -22.39
CA ASN A 485 -24.63 -28.34 -23.01
C ASN A 485 -24.47 -27.12 -22.07
N PRO A 486 -23.50 -26.19 -22.29
CA PRO A 486 -23.07 -25.24 -21.26
C PRO A 486 -24.19 -24.31 -20.76
N VAL A 487 -24.35 -24.26 -19.44
CA VAL A 487 -25.58 -23.85 -18.73
C VAL A 487 -25.65 -22.33 -18.49
N VAL A 488 -25.31 -21.54 -19.52
CA VAL A 488 -24.78 -20.17 -19.39
C VAL A 488 -23.40 -20.18 -18.73
N SER A 489 -22.42 -19.53 -19.35
CA SER A 489 -21.04 -19.44 -18.83
C SER A 489 -20.75 -18.03 -18.32
N TRP A 490 -20.27 -17.96 -17.08
CA TRP A 490 -19.92 -16.71 -16.40
C TRP A 490 -18.41 -16.55 -16.25
N SER A 491 -17.98 -15.30 -16.09
CA SER A 491 -16.58 -14.93 -15.84
C SER A 491 -16.53 -13.70 -14.95
N SER A 492 -15.72 -13.73 -13.90
CA SER A 492 -15.49 -12.54 -13.06
C SER A 492 -14.92 -11.39 -13.90
N ARG A 493 -15.25 -10.16 -13.48
CA ARG A 493 -14.79 -8.89 -14.04
C ARG A 493 -14.05 -8.05 -13.00
N ASN A 494 -13.66 -8.63 -11.86
CA ASN A 494 -13.08 -7.93 -10.71
C ASN A 494 -11.63 -7.40 -10.91
N SER A 495 -11.08 -7.46 -12.12
CA SER A 495 -9.71 -7.06 -12.46
C SER A 495 -9.43 -5.58 -12.12
N ASN A 496 -8.49 -5.30 -11.21
CA ASN A 496 -8.29 -3.96 -10.60
C ASN A 496 -9.57 -3.36 -9.96
N TYR A 497 -10.51 -4.17 -9.46
CA TYR A 497 -11.74 -3.71 -8.79
C TYR A 497 -11.65 -4.01 -7.30
N ALA A 498 -10.79 -3.29 -6.59
CA ALA A 498 -10.50 -3.55 -5.19
C ALA A 498 -11.58 -2.98 -4.26
N VAL A 499 -12.76 -3.62 -4.25
CA VAL A 499 -13.89 -3.27 -3.37
C VAL A 499 -14.03 -4.18 -2.14
N THR A 500 -13.06 -5.08 -1.89
CA THR A 500 -13.15 -6.06 -0.81
C THR A 500 -13.20 -5.41 0.58
N GLN A 501 -14.12 -5.94 1.39
CA GLN A 501 -14.44 -5.47 2.74
C GLN A 501 -13.70 -6.31 3.79
N PHE A 502 -12.48 -5.92 4.15
CA PHE A 502 -11.72 -6.63 5.19
C PHE A 502 -12.19 -6.28 6.60
N TYR A 503 -12.20 -7.27 7.49
CA TYR A 503 -12.31 -7.08 8.95
C TYR A 503 -10.93 -7.01 9.62
N HIS A 504 -9.96 -7.77 9.13
CA HIS A 504 -8.59 -7.85 9.67
C HIS A 504 -7.59 -8.35 8.60
N GLY A 505 -6.30 -8.07 8.78
CA GLY A 505 -5.27 -8.68 7.96
C GLY A 505 -3.89 -8.77 8.60
N THR A 506 -3.05 -9.62 8.01
CA THR A 506 -1.68 -9.93 8.45
C THR A 506 -0.73 -9.90 7.27
N ALA A 507 0.28 -9.05 7.35
CA ALA A 507 1.47 -9.13 6.51
C ALA A 507 2.46 -10.16 7.10
N TYR A 508 3.12 -10.91 6.22
CA TYR A 508 4.11 -11.92 6.58
C TYR A 508 5.44 -11.24 6.94
N PRO A 509 6.36 -11.92 7.68
CA PRO A 509 7.67 -11.36 8.04
C PRO A 509 8.57 -10.93 6.87
N ASN A 510 8.25 -11.32 5.64
CA ASN A 510 8.96 -10.91 4.43
C ASN A 510 8.54 -9.52 3.90
N GLY A 511 7.43 -8.94 4.37
CA GLY A 511 6.86 -7.69 3.87
C GLY A 511 6.26 -7.76 2.45
N THR A 512 6.23 -8.96 1.82
CA THR A 512 5.82 -9.16 0.42
C THR A 512 4.67 -10.17 0.22
N SER A 513 4.13 -10.72 1.32
CA SER A 513 2.99 -11.67 1.32
C SER A 513 1.96 -11.26 2.38
N TYR A 514 0.67 -11.34 2.04
CA TYR A 514 -0.42 -10.76 2.85
C TYR A 514 -1.61 -11.72 2.93
N PHE A 515 -2.29 -11.77 4.07
CA PHE A 515 -3.33 -12.75 4.38
C PHE A 515 -4.39 -12.09 5.26
N ALA A 516 -5.63 -12.00 4.77
CA ALA A 516 -6.67 -11.17 5.35
C ALA A 516 -8.05 -11.83 5.28
N GLY A 517 -8.91 -11.49 6.24
CA GLY A 517 -10.28 -11.97 6.34
C GLY A 517 -11.27 -10.91 5.87
N ALA A 518 -12.14 -11.28 4.93
CA ALA A 518 -13.14 -10.42 4.31
C ALA A 518 -14.57 -10.86 4.63
N GLN A 519 -15.48 -9.89 4.63
CA GLN A 519 -16.92 -10.13 4.58
C GLN A 519 -17.30 -10.84 3.27
N ASP A 520 -18.13 -11.88 3.38
CA ASP A 520 -18.69 -12.77 2.33
C ASP A 520 -17.67 -13.56 1.48
N ASN A 521 -16.47 -13.00 1.31
CA ASN A 521 -15.42 -13.43 0.39
C ASN A 521 -14.31 -14.29 1.06
N GLY A 522 -14.50 -14.64 2.33
CA GLY A 522 -13.65 -15.55 3.10
C GLY A 522 -12.27 -14.99 3.47
N VAL A 523 -11.37 -15.92 3.77
CA VAL A 523 -9.96 -15.61 4.06
C VAL A 523 -9.15 -15.77 2.78
N VAL A 524 -8.45 -14.71 2.39
CA VAL A 524 -7.74 -14.59 1.11
C VAL A 524 -6.27 -14.22 1.33
N ARG A 525 -5.40 -14.59 0.39
CA ARG A 525 -3.95 -14.33 0.45
C ARG A 525 -3.39 -13.79 -0.88
N GLY A 526 -2.63 -12.71 -0.84
CA GLY A 526 -1.93 -12.09 -1.95
C GLY A 526 -0.42 -11.99 -1.74
N THR A 527 0.32 -11.58 -2.79
CA THR A 527 1.78 -11.34 -2.75
C THR A 527 2.20 -10.28 -3.76
N ASP A 528 3.30 -9.56 -3.50
CA ASP A 528 3.87 -8.60 -4.46
C ASP A 528 4.17 -9.25 -5.83
N GLY A 529 4.73 -10.47 -5.82
CA GLY A 529 5.10 -11.19 -7.05
C GLY A 529 3.92 -11.67 -7.89
N GLY A 530 2.70 -11.71 -7.33
CA GLY A 530 1.46 -11.92 -8.08
C GLY A 530 0.77 -10.62 -8.49
N GLY A 531 1.02 -9.53 -7.75
CA GLY A 531 0.33 -8.25 -7.91
C GLY A 531 -1.12 -8.27 -7.42
N ALA A 532 -1.80 -7.13 -7.57
CA ALA A 532 -3.14 -6.90 -7.00
C ALA A 532 -4.19 -7.92 -7.44
N ASN A 533 -4.07 -8.50 -8.62
CA ASN A 533 -5.12 -9.35 -9.23
C ASN A 533 -4.87 -10.86 -9.03
N ALA A 534 -3.94 -11.24 -8.15
CA ALA A 534 -3.52 -12.62 -7.92
C ALA A 534 -3.76 -13.12 -6.48
N TRP A 535 -4.79 -12.59 -5.80
CA TRP A 535 -5.19 -13.10 -4.49
C TRP A 535 -5.95 -14.42 -4.60
N SER A 536 -5.70 -15.34 -3.67
CA SER A 536 -6.32 -16.66 -3.62
C SER A 536 -7.19 -16.83 -2.37
N TYR A 537 -8.42 -17.31 -2.54
CA TYR A 537 -9.28 -17.78 -1.45
C TYR A 537 -8.70 -19.05 -0.79
N LEU A 538 -8.90 -19.18 0.53
CA LEU A 538 -8.34 -20.28 1.33
C LEU A 538 -9.38 -20.99 2.21
N THR A 539 -10.27 -20.27 2.90
CA THR A 539 -11.32 -20.83 3.80
C THR A 539 -12.35 -19.77 4.25
N CYS A 540 -13.33 -20.18 5.07
CA CYS A 540 -14.46 -19.41 5.64
C CYS A 540 -15.54 -18.90 4.66
N GLY A 541 -16.69 -18.46 5.20
CA GLY A 541 -17.67 -17.59 4.54
C GLY A 541 -17.28 -16.13 4.79
N ASP A 542 -17.55 -15.59 5.98
CA ASP A 542 -16.78 -14.45 6.51
C ASP A 542 -15.40 -14.90 6.97
N GLY A 543 -14.34 -14.28 6.45
CA GLY A 543 -13.00 -14.40 7.02
C GLY A 543 -12.79 -13.37 8.14
N GLY A 544 -12.41 -13.82 9.33
CA GLY A 544 -12.19 -12.96 10.50
C GLY A 544 -10.74 -12.52 10.71
N TYR A 545 -10.28 -12.62 11.96
CA TYR A 545 -8.88 -12.36 12.32
C TYR A 545 -7.94 -13.37 11.64
N THR A 546 -6.66 -13.01 11.52
CA THR A 546 -5.62 -13.81 10.85
C THR A 546 -4.31 -13.77 11.62
N ALA A 547 -3.50 -14.83 11.52
CA ALA A 547 -2.10 -14.81 11.96
C ALA A 547 -1.25 -15.83 11.17
N VAL A 548 0.07 -15.65 11.20
CA VAL A 548 1.06 -16.57 10.63
C VAL A 548 2.21 -16.77 11.63
N ASN A 549 2.69 -18.00 11.79
CA ASN A 549 3.85 -18.30 12.63
C ASN A 549 5.11 -17.66 11.99
N PRO A 550 5.80 -16.72 12.66
CA PRO A 550 6.90 -15.98 12.05
C PRO A 550 8.16 -16.83 11.81
N ALA A 551 8.30 -18.00 12.47
CA ALA A 551 9.41 -18.93 12.24
C ALA A 551 9.06 -20.06 11.24
N ASN A 552 7.78 -20.27 10.94
CA ASN A 552 7.31 -21.27 9.98
C ASN A 552 6.04 -20.76 9.29
N THR A 553 6.18 -20.01 8.20
CA THR A 553 5.04 -19.38 7.50
C THR A 553 4.09 -20.35 6.79
N ASN A 554 4.32 -21.67 6.92
CA ASN A 554 3.35 -22.71 6.55
C ASN A 554 2.31 -22.96 7.65
N GLU A 555 2.61 -22.58 8.90
CA GLU A 555 1.67 -22.62 10.02
C GLU A 555 0.93 -21.28 10.11
N ALA A 556 -0.34 -21.27 9.72
CA ALA A 556 -1.16 -20.06 9.65
C ALA A 556 -2.58 -20.33 10.15
N TYR A 557 -3.23 -19.27 10.63
CA TYR A 557 -4.47 -19.31 11.43
C TYR A 557 -5.45 -18.27 10.94
N ALA A 558 -6.74 -18.58 10.98
CA ALA A 558 -7.81 -17.61 10.79
C ALA A 558 -9.02 -17.94 11.68
N SER A 559 -9.85 -16.94 12.02
CA SER A 559 -11.21 -17.17 12.51
C SER A 559 -12.21 -17.04 11.36
N CYS A 560 -13.35 -17.72 11.47
CA CYS A 560 -14.56 -17.41 10.72
C CYS A 560 -15.56 -16.72 11.67
N GLN A 561 -16.88 -16.92 11.49
CA GLN A 561 -17.88 -16.48 12.45
C GLN A 561 -17.75 -17.21 13.80
N TYR A 562 -17.86 -16.48 14.90
CA TYR A 562 -17.75 -16.93 16.30
C TYR A 562 -16.50 -17.79 16.56
N VAL A 563 -16.61 -18.78 17.45
CA VAL A 563 -15.54 -19.64 17.96
C VAL A 563 -14.83 -20.51 16.91
N ASP A 564 -15.19 -20.47 15.61
CA ASP A 564 -14.52 -21.27 14.57
C ASP A 564 -13.13 -20.72 14.18
N ILE A 565 -12.13 -21.08 14.98
CA ILE A 565 -10.72 -20.90 14.65
C ILE A 565 -10.27 -22.07 13.77
N ARG A 566 -9.60 -21.79 12.65
CA ARG A 566 -9.04 -22.78 11.73
C ARG A 566 -7.54 -22.58 11.51
N LYS A 567 -6.84 -23.68 11.22
CA LYS A 567 -5.37 -23.77 11.08
C LYS A 567 -4.96 -24.55 9.82
N THR A 568 -3.91 -24.08 9.15
CA THR A 568 -3.13 -24.86 8.18
C THR A 568 -1.71 -25.12 8.69
N THR A 569 -1.06 -26.14 8.13
CA THR A 569 0.37 -26.45 8.28
C THR A 569 1.12 -26.49 6.93
N THR A 570 0.46 -26.09 5.84
CA THR A 570 1.00 -26.05 4.47
C THR A 570 1.02 -24.63 3.88
N GLY A 571 0.65 -23.63 4.67
CA GLY A 571 0.41 -22.23 4.25
C GLY A 571 -0.82 -22.05 3.36
N ASN A 572 -1.50 -23.13 3.00
CA ASN A 572 -2.57 -23.20 2.00
C ASN A 572 -3.75 -24.05 2.52
N SER A 573 -4.81 -24.21 1.74
CA SER A 573 -5.90 -25.14 2.06
C SER A 573 -5.40 -26.61 2.11
N PRO A 574 -6.02 -27.50 2.90
CA PRO A 574 -7.17 -27.26 3.79
C PRO A 574 -6.77 -26.57 5.10
N PHE A 575 -7.62 -25.63 5.53
CA PHE A 575 -7.65 -25.12 6.90
C PHE A 575 -8.59 -26.00 7.72
N ASN A 576 -8.07 -26.63 8.78
CA ASN A 576 -8.81 -27.54 9.65
C ASN A 576 -9.21 -26.82 10.95
N SER A 577 -10.33 -27.19 11.57
CA SER A 577 -10.74 -26.58 12.85
C SER A 577 -9.70 -26.80 13.94
N ALA A 578 -9.43 -25.77 14.72
CA ALA A 578 -8.34 -25.65 15.70
C ALA A 578 -8.86 -25.24 17.10
N ILE A 579 -10.11 -25.56 17.40
CA ILE A 579 -10.85 -25.10 18.59
C ILE A 579 -10.73 -26.03 19.82
N SER A 580 -9.88 -27.05 19.74
CA SER A 580 -9.76 -28.12 20.75
C SER A 580 -9.50 -27.55 22.15
N GLY A 581 -10.38 -27.84 23.10
CA GLY A 581 -10.29 -27.34 24.48
C GLY A 581 -11.05 -26.04 24.77
N ILE A 582 -11.48 -25.29 23.73
CA ILE A 582 -12.37 -24.13 23.91
C ILE A 582 -13.80 -24.62 24.21
N ASN A 583 -14.45 -24.03 25.21
CA ASN A 583 -15.85 -24.31 25.49
C ASN A 583 -16.76 -23.53 24.52
N ALA A 584 -17.20 -24.16 23.43
CA ALA A 584 -18.09 -23.58 22.42
C ALA A 584 -19.54 -23.27 22.91
N SER A 585 -19.82 -23.35 24.21
CA SER A 585 -21.04 -22.82 24.85
C SER A 585 -20.82 -21.49 25.58
N GLU A 586 -19.57 -21.02 25.69
CA GLU A 586 -19.25 -19.66 26.13
C GLU A 586 -19.29 -18.70 24.95
N GLY A 587 -19.79 -17.48 25.19
CA GLY A 587 -20.05 -16.49 24.13
C GLY A 587 -18.79 -15.92 23.49
N SER A 588 -18.94 -15.41 22.27
CA SER A 588 -17.95 -14.59 21.55
C SER A 588 -18.70 -13.57 20.69
N VAL A 589 -18.04 -12.47 20.33
CA VAL A 589 -18.58 -11.58 19.27
C VAL A 589 -18.58 -12.28 17.90
N PHE A 590 -19.25 -11.66 16.92
CA PHE A 590 -19.48 -12.23 15.59
C PHE A 590 -18.18 -12.55 14.83
N ILE A 591 -17.25 -11.58 14.71
CA ILE A 591 -15.87 -11.81 14.28
C ILE A 591 -14.95 -11.67 15.50
N PRO A 592 -14.64 -12.76 16.22
CA PRO A 592 -13.87 -12.66 17.46
C PRO A 592 -12.37 -12.56 17.22
N PRO A 593 -11.66 -11.79 18.07
CA PRO A 593 -10.22 -11.63 17.99
C PRO A 593 -9.49 -12.89 18.45
N PHE A 594 -8.39 -13.16 17.77
CA PHE A 594 -7.29 -13.92 18.33
C PHE A 594 -5.96 -13.25 17.94
N ALA A 595 -4.93 -13.44 18.76
CA ALA A 595 -3.61 -12.85 18.56
C ALA A 595 -2.51 -13.86 18.89
N MET A 596 -1.43 -13.86 18.10
CA MET A 596 -0.22 -14.61 18.42
C MET A 596 0.64 -13.81 19.41
N ASP A 597 1.29 -14.49 20.35
CA ASP A 597 2.24 -13.86 21.27
C ASP A 597 3.51 -13.46 20.48
N PRO A 598 3.88 -12.16 20.40
CA PRO A 598 5.08 -11.72 19.67
C PRO A 598 6.39 -12.29 20.27
N ASN A 599 6.32 -12.85 21.48
CA ASN A 599 7.45 -13.43 22.20
C ASN A 599 7.52 -14.97 22.06
N ASN A 600 6.45 -15.62 21.58
CA ASN A 600 6.37 -17.08 21.48
C ASN A 600 5.47 -17.48 20.30
N ASN A 601 6.11 -17.94 19.23
CA ASN A 601 5.48 -18.35 17.98
C ASN A 601 4.50 -19.54 18.07
N GLN A 602 4.55 -20.33 19.16
CA GLN A 602 3.55 -21.37 19.43
C GLN A 602 2.46 -20.92 20.41
N ARG A 603 2.50 -19.70 20.95
CA ARG A 603 1.44 -19.18 21.83
C ARG A 603 0.45 -18.31 21.06
N LEU A 604 -0.83 -18.60 21.24
CA LEU A 604 -1.92 -17.74 20.77
C LEU A 604 -2.94 -17.51 21.89
N TRP A 605 -3.66 -16.40 21.77
CA TRP A 605 -4.73 -15.96 22.65
C TRP A 605 -6.03 -15.79 21.86
N PHE A 606 -7.16 -16.24 22.38
CA PHE A 606 -8.49 -16.11 21.77
C PHE A 606 -9.49 -15.47 22.74
N GLY A 607 -10.36 -14.61 22.19
CA GLY A 607 -11.37 -13.86 22.94
C GLY A 607 -12.77 -14.48 22.88
N GLY A 608 -13.24 -15.01 24.01
CA GLY A 608 -14.67 -15.27 24.26
C GLY A 608 -15.16 -14.41 25.43
N THR A 609 -16.12 -14.90 26.22
CA THR A 609 -16.42 -14.37 27.58
C THR A 609 -15.37 -14.75 28.64
N ARG A 610 -14.23 -15.27 28.18
CA ARG A 610 -13.03 -15.67 28.92
C ARG A 610 -11.82 -15.46 28.00
N ALA A 611 -10.67 -15.11 28.57
CA ALA A 611 -9.39 -15.25 27.89
C ALA A 611 -9.02 -16.73 27.71
N TRP A 612 -8.83 -17.18 26.47
CA TRP A 612 -8.33 -18.51 26.14
C TRP A 612 -6.88 -18.43 25.66
N ARG A 613 -6.03 -19.37 26.07
CA ARG A 613 -4.62 -19.45 25.70
C ARG A 613 -4.29 -20.84 25.14
N THR A 614 -3.43 -20.90 24.13
CA THR A 614 -2.76 -22.12 23.70
C THR A 614 -1.25 -21.88 23.76
N ASP A 615 -0.48 -22.88 24.18
CA ASP A 615 1.00 -22.83 24.22
C ASP A 615 1.63 -23.82 23.20
N ASN A 616 0.82 -24.43 22.33
CA ASN A 616 1.24 -25.47 21.39
C ASN A 616 0.70 -25.27 19.95
N GLY A 617 0.53 -24.02 19.54
CA GLY A 617 0.11 -23.62 18.20
C GLY A 617 -1.34 -24.01 17.88
N ALA A 618 -2.26 -23.86 18.84
CA ALA A 618 -3.67 -24.27 18.76
C ALA A 618 -3.88 -25.79 18.56
N GLY A 619 -2.98 -26.62 19.10
CA GLY A 619 -3.21 -28.06 19.25
C GLY A 619 -4.18 -28.38 20.40
N SER A 620 -4.15 -27.56 21.46
CA SER A 620 -5.17 -27.49 22.50
C SER A 620 -5.17 -26.11 23.17
N TRP A 621 -6.33 -25.66 23.62
CA TRP A 621 -6.55 -24.42 24.36
C TRP A 621 -6.88 -24.70 25.83
N VAL A 622 -6.51 -23.77 26.70
CA VAL A 622 -6.88 -23.72 28.11
C VAL A 622 -7.52 -22.37 28.42
N GLY A 623 -8.48 -22.34 29.35
CA GLY A 623 -8.96 -21.07 29.90
C GLY A 623 -7.88 -20.46 30.79
N ALA A 624 -7.55 -19.20 30.54
CA ALA A 624 -6.50 -18.44 31.21
C ALA A 624 -7.06 -17.24 31.99
N SER A 625 -8.36 -17.25 32.29
CA SER A 625 -9.02 -16.34 33.25
C SER A 625 -10.30 -16.99 33.79
N THR A 626 -10.87 -16.41 34.85
CA THR A 626 -12.31 -16.56 35.15
C THR A 626 -13.16 -15.96 34.03
N LEU A 627 -14.47 -16.16 34.04
CA LEU A 627 -15.37 -15.41 33.15
C LEU A 627 -15.16 -13.89 33.34
N LEU A 628 -14.91 -13.17 32.25
CA LEU A 628 -14.61 -11.74 32.27
C LEU A 628 -15.89 -10.96 32.60
N ASN A 629 -15.81 -10.09 33.62
CA ASN A 629 -16.97 -9.38 34.18
C ASN A 629 -18.17 -10.32 34.46
N SER A 630 -17.91 -11.48 35.07
CA SER A 630 -18.91 -12.54 35.33
C SER A 630 -19.59 -13.14 34.08
N GLY A 631 -19.01 -12.94 32.89
CA GLY A 631 -19.52 -13.44 31.61
C GLY A 631 -20.25 -12.41 30.77
N ASN A 632 -20.35 -11.15 31.22
CA ASN A 632 -20.95 -10.07 30.45
C ASN A 632 -20.01 -9.50 29.36
N ASP A 633 -18.71 -9.77 29.46
CA ASP A 633 -17.69 -9.19 28.59
C ASP A 633 -17.18 -10.22 27.57
N GLU A 634 -17.86 -10.30 26.43
CA GLU A 634 -17.34 -10.92 25.20
C GLU A 634 -16.15 -10.08 24.68
N VAL A 635 -15.00 -10.69 24.40
CA VAL A 635 -13.78 -9.93 24.06
C VAL A 635 -13.80 -9.36 22.63
N THR A 636 -13.49 -8.06 22.48
CA THR A 636 -13.49 -7.33 21.20
C THR A 636 -12.09 -7.11 20.60
N ALA A 637 -11.07 -6.93 21.45
CA ALA A 637 -9.67 -6.72 21.05
C ALA A 637 -8.69 -7.37 22.04
N ILE A 638 -7.49 -7.72 21.56
CA ILE A 638 -6.43 -8.37 22.35
C ILE A 638 -5.09 -7.71 22.04
N ALA A 639 -4.27 -7.45 23.06
CA ALA A 639 -2.86 -7.09 22.90
C ALA A 639 -1.97 -7.87 23.87
N ILE A 640 -0.80 -8.31 23.38
CA ILE A 640 0.27 -8.93 24.16
C ILE A 640 1.50 -8.03 24.05
N ALA A 641 2.20 -7.76 25.15
CA ALA A 641 3.32 -6.84 25.13
C ALA A 641 4.59 -7.46 24.50
N PRO A 642 5.20 -6.82 23.47
CA PRO A 642 6.49 -7.26 22.95
C PRO A 642 7.58 -7.15 24.03
N GLY A 643 8.45 -8.16 24.14
CA GLY A 643 9.38 -8.35 25.25
C GLY A 643 8.77 -8.98 26.52
N ASN A 644 7.45 -9.14 26.64
CA ASN A 644 6.81 -9.63 27.87
C ASN A 644 5.48 -10.39 27.63
N SER A 645 5.56 -11.73 27.55
CA SER A 645 4.40 -12.63 27.43
C SER A 645 3.39 -12.56 28.58
N ASP A 646 3.79 -12.11 29.78
CA ASP A 646 2.92 -12.12 30.96
C ASP A 646 2.02 -10.88 31.05
N LEU A 647 2.33 -9.80 30.30
CA LEU A 647 1.47 -8.64 30.17
C LEU A 647 0.54 -8.78 28.96
N VAL A 648 -0.74 -9.07 29.24
CA VAL A 648 -1.81 -9.22 28.25
C VAL A 648 -2.98 -8.31 28.62
N LEU A 649 -3.52 -7.65 27.60
CA LEU A 649 -4.69 -6.78 27.65
C LEU A 649 -5.80 -7.36 26.77
N MET A 650 -7.05 -7.30 27.23
CA MET A 650 -8.23 -7.68 26.45
C MET A 650 -9.38 -6.70 26.68
N ALA A 651 -9.99 -6.20 25.61
CA ALA A 651 -11.18 -5.36 25.69
C ALA A 651 -12.44 -6.22 25.77
N GLY A 652 -13.42 -5.80 26.59
CA GLY A 652 -14.73 -6.44 26.74
C GLY A 652 -15.87 -5.72 26.02
N ASN A 653 -16.98 -6.43 25.83
CA ASN A 653 -18.21 -6.09 25.12
C ASN A 653 -18.61 -4.59 25.12
N PHE A 654 -19.11 -4.16 23.96
CA PHE A 654 -19.62 -2.83 23.60
C PHE A 654 -20.55 -2.14 24.64
N SER A 655 -21.26 -2.91 25.46
CA SER A 655 -22.16 -2.40 26.50
C SER A 655 -21.49 -2.13 27.86
N THR A 656 -20.31 -2.71 28.12
CA THR A 656 -19.63 -2.64 29.42
C THR A 656 -18.32 -1.86 29.37
N ASN A 657 -17.69 -1.77 28.19
CA ASN A 657 -16.55 -0.91 27.88
C ASN A 657 -15.42 -1.00 28.93
N ARG A 658 -14.85 -2.19 29.05
CA ARG A 658 -13.78 -2.50 30.01
C ARG A 658 -12.52 -2.98 29.29
N ILE A 659 -11.36 -2.53 29.77
CA ILE A 659 -10.07 -3.14 29.43
C ILE A 659 -9.64 -4.02 30.60
N HIS A 660 -9.54 -5.33 30.34
CA HIS A 660 -9.03 -6.36 31.25
C HIS A 660 -7.53 -6.51 31.09
N ARG A 661 -6.84 -6.84 32.19
CA ARG A 661 -5.38 -6.88 32.30
C ARG A 661 -4.94 -7.97 33.26
N THR A 662 -3.88 -8.67 32.85
CA THR A 662 -3.06 -9.54 33.70
C THR A 662 -1.57 -9.16 33.58
N THR A 663 -0.77 -9.56 34.57
CA THR A 663 0.70 -9.51 34.55
C THR A 663 1.31 -10.87 34.92
N THR A 664 0.55 -11.96 34.73
CA THR A 664 0.92 -13.36 35.02
C THR A 664 0.44 -14.32 33.94
N ALA A 665 0.14 -13.80 32.74
CA ALA A 665 -0.65 -14.44 31.68
C ALA A 665 -0.17 -15.84 31.24
N THR A 666 1.12 -16.15 31.36
CA THR A 666 1.70 -17.46 31.03
C THR A 666 1.39 -18.54 32.07
N THR A 667 1.12 -18.12 33.32
CA THR A 667 0.76 -18.99 34.45
C THR A 667 -0.73 -19.00 34.77
N ASP A 668 -1.51 -18.06 34.21
CA ASP A 668 -2.94 -17.92 34.47
C ASP A 668 -3.77 -19.14 34.03
N THR A 669 -4.92 -19.33 34.72
CA THR A 669 -5.81 -20.48 34.60
C THR A 669 -7.29 -20.05 34.62
N THR A 670 -8.22 -20.99 34.49
CA THR A 670 -9.68 -20.78 34.64
C THR A 670 -10.10 -20.22 36.00
N ALA A 671 -9.22 -20.25 37.01
CA ALA A 671 -9.44 -19.68 38.33
C ALA A 671 -8.82 -18.28 38.53
N THR A 672 -8.02 -17.77 37.59
CA THR A 672 -7.37 -16.45 37.72
C THR A 672 -8.35 -15.32 37.38
N ALA A 673 -8.71 -14.50 38.37
CA ALA A 673 -9.47 -13.28 38.11
C ALA A 673 -8.54 -12.18 37.55
N TRP A 674 -8.83 -11.68 36.34
CA TRP A 674 -8.11 -10.55 35.75
C TRP A 674 -8.61 -9.22 36.33
N THR A 675 -7.70 -8.26 36.48
CA THR A 675 -8.06 -6.87 36.82
C THR A 675 -8.70 -6.19 35.61
N SER A 676 -9.61 -5.23 35.81
CA SER A 676 -10.15 -4.44 34.70
C SER A 676 -10.53 -3.03 35.06
N THR A 677 -10.36 -2.13 34.10
CA THR A 677 -10.66 -0.70 34.20
C THR A 677 -11.74 -0.34 33.18
N ALA A 678 -12.77 0.37 33.63
CA ALA A 678 -13.81 0.89 32.73
C ALA A 678 -13.27 2.08 31.94
N VAL A 679 -13.67 2.18 30.68
CA VAL A 679 -13.36 3.28 29.77
C VAL A 679 -14.64 3.81 29.12
N ASN A 680 -14.59 4.99 28.55
CA ASN A 680 -15.74 5.58 27.88
C ASN A 680 -15.72 5.19 26.39
N GLY A 681 -16.57 4.22 26.03
CA GLY A 681 -16.77 3.79 24.64
C GLY A 681 -16.08 2.48 24.25
N ASP A 682 -16.48 2.00 23.07
CA ASP A 682 -16.16 0.74 22.43
C ASP A 682 -14.68 0.65 22.06
N VAL A 683 -13.92 -0.17 22.77
CA VAL A 683 -12.52 -0.43 22.42
C VAL A 683 -12.45 -1.35 21.21
N ALA A 684 -11.97 -0.80 20.09
CA ALA A 684 -11.91 -1.46 18.79
C ALA A 684 -10.58 -2.20 18.56
N ALA A 685 -9.47 -1.64 19.02
CA ALA A 685 -8.15 -2.27 19.01
C ALA A 685 -7.30 -1.83 20.20
N LEU A 686 -6.29 -2.63 20.52
CA LEU A 686 -5.33 -2.42 21.61
C LEU A 686 -3.91 -2.59 21.06
N ALA A 687 -2.96 -1.77 21.52
CA ALA A 687 -1.55 -1.90 21.17
C ALA A 687 -0.63 -1.58 22.35
N CYS A 688 0.25 -2.50 22.71
CA CYS A 688 1.36 -2.27 23.64
C CYS A 688 2.56 -1.71 22.87
N ALA A 689 3.26 -0.69 23.40
CA ALA A 689 4.39 -0.09 22.72
C ALA A 689 5.60 -1.05 22.70
N PRO A 690 6.15 -1.43 21.52
CA PRO A 690 7.22 -2.44 21.45
C PRO A 690 8.53 -2.02 22.13
N SER A 691 8.78 -0.72 22.24
CA SER A 691 9.95 -0.15 22.92
C SER A 691 9.75 0.17 24.41
N ASN A 692 8.52 0.03 24.95
CA ASN A 692 8.24 0.28 26.37
C ASN A 692 6.95 -0.40 26.86
N ASN A 693 7.08 -1.51 27.60
CA ASN A 693 5.97 -2.29 28.14
C ASN A 693 5.04 -1.52 29.11
N SER A 694 5.46 -0.37 29.65
CA SER A 694 4.59 0.48 30.47
C SER A 694 3.63 1.32 29.63
N ILE A 695 3.87 1.50 28.33
CA ILE A 695 3.01 2.31 27.46
C ILE A 695 2.11 1.38 26.62
N ALA A 696 0.81 1.67 26.65
CA ALA A 696 -0.19 1.02 25.82
C ALA A 696 -1.24 2.02 25.33
N TYR A 697 -1.86 1.74 24.19
CA TYR A 697 -2.90 2.55 23.59
C TYR A 697 -4.14 1.71 23.25
N ALA A 698 -5.30 2.36 23.23
CA ALA A 698 -6.59 1.79 22.83
C ALA A 698 -7.29 2.74 21.86
N SER A 699 -7.84 2.23 20.76
CA SER A 699 -8.74 2.98 19.87
C SER A 699 -10.19 2.85 20.33
N ILE A 700 -10.93 3.95 20.33
CA ILE A 700 -12.35 4.01 20.68
C ILE A 700 -13.19 4.32 19.44
N ALA A 701 -14.08 3.39 19.08
CA ALA A 701 -14.91 3.49 17.89
C ALA A 701 -16.28 4.19 18.12
N THR A 702 -16.68 4.43 19.38
CA THR A 702 -17.91 5.19 19.67
C THR A 702 -17.79 6.66 19.28
N TYR A 703 -18.75 7.18 18.50
CA TYR A 703 -18.87 8.63 18.26
C TYR A 703 -19.04 9.42 19.58
N GLY A 704 -18.43 10.60 19.69
CA GLY A 704 -18.53 11.49 20.84
C GLY A 704 -17.76 11.06 22.08
N GLN A 705 -16.87 10.07 21.95
CA GLN A 705 -15.95 9.63 23.00
C GLN A 705 -14.49 9.91 22.62
N PRO A 706 -13.53 9.85 23.56
CA PRO A 706 -12.14 10.10 23.23
C PRO A 706 -11.54 8.95 22.39
N HIS A 707 -11.47 9.16 21.06
CA HIS A 707 -11.08 8.15 20.06
C HIS A 707 -9.74 7.43 20.25
N VAL A 708 -8.83 7.95 21.09
CA VAL A 708 -7.62 7.22 21.50
C VAL A 708 -7.41 7.44 22.99
N LEU A 709 -7.11 6.35 23.70
CA LEU A 709 -6.68 6.35 25.10
C LEU A 709 -5.22 5.90 25.19
N LYS A 710 -4.48 6.46 26.15
CA LYS A 710 -3.11 6.08 26.50
C LYS A 710 -3.03 5.65 27.96
N SER A 711 -2.25 4.60 28.20
CA SER A 711 -1.78 4.15 29.50
C SER A 711 -0.27 4.34 29.61
N ILE A 712 0.20 4.55 30.84
CA ILE A 712 1.62 4.66 31.21
C ILE A 712 2.04 3.70 32.34
N ASP A 713 1.16 2.76 32.72
CA ASP A 713 1.36 1.75 33.77
C ASP A 713 1.10 0.30 33.26
N GLY A 714 1.19 0.12 31.94
CA GLY A 714 0.93 -1.15 31.25
C GLY A 714 -0.55 -1.50 31.22
N GLY A 715 -1.45 -0.53 31.11
CA GLY A 715 -2.89 -0.72 30.93
C GLY A 715 -3.73 -0.83 32.20
N ALA A 716 -3.19 -0.48 33.37
CA ALA A 716 -3.95 -0.47 34.62
C ALA A 716 -4.83 0.79 34.74
N SER A 717 -4.31 1.96 34.36
CA SER A 717 -5.06 3.21 34.19
C SER A 717 -4.96 3.74 32.76
N TRP A 718 -5.98 4.51 32.36
CA TRP A 718 -6.16 5.01 31.00
C TRP A 718 -6.58 6.47 31.02
N THR A 719 -6.06 7.25 30.09
CA THR A 719 -6.30 8.69 29.92
C THR A 719 -6.53 9.01 28.44
N SER A 720 -7.22 10.11 28.10
CA SER A 720 -7.38 10.49 26.69
C SER A 720 -6.05 10.92 26.07
N ALA A 721 -5.83 10.45 24.84
CA ALA A 721 -4.73 10.81 23.96
C ALA A 721 -5.27 11.14 22.55
N SER A 722 -6.45 11.78 22.49
CA SER A 722 -7.14 12.19 21.26
C SER A 722 -6.68 13.55 20.71
N GLY A 723 -5.66 14.17 21.31
CA GLY A 723 -5.25 15.54 21.06
C GLY A 723 -6.25 16.59 21.56
N SER A 724 -6.01 17.86 21.24
CA SER A 724 -6.92 18.97 21.57
C SER A 724 -6.82 20.14 20.58
N GLY A 725 -7.89 20.94 20.47
CA GLY A 725 -7.95 22.08 19.55
C GLY A 725 -7.73 21.66 18.10
N GLY A 726 -6.90 22.40 17.36
CA GLY A 726 -6.54 22.07 15.97
C GLY A 726 -5.66 20.82 15.79
N GLY A 727 -5.14 20.26 16.88
CA GLY A 727 -4.41 18.99 16.91
C GLY A 727 -5.24 17.81 17.43
N ALA A 728 -6.56 17.98 17.60
CA ALA A 728 -7.45 16.89 17.97
C ALA A 728 -7.76 15.97 16.76
N LEU A 729 -7.91 14.68 17.01
CA LEU A 729 -8.61 13.79 16.08
C LEU A 729 -10.03 14.29 15.81
N PRO A 730 -10.61 14.05 14.61
CA PRO A 730 -12.02 14.29 14.37
C PRO A 730 -12.92 13.35 15.18
N ASP A 731 -14.19 13.74 15.35
CA ASP A 731 -15.24 12.93 15.99
C ASP A 731 -15.72 11.82 15.03
N VAL A 732 -14.86 10.82 14.81
CA VAL A 732 -15.04 9.68 13.91
C VAL A 732 -14.45 8.40 14.53
N PRO A 733 -15.08 7.22 14.34
CA PRO A 733 -14.63 5.96 14.90
C PRO A 733 -13.16 5.67 14.60
N ALA A 734 -12.38 5.44 15.65
CA ALA A 734 -11.05 4.88 15.57
C ALA A 734 -11.13 3.36 15.72
N LEU A 735 -10.54 2.64 14.77
CA LEU A 735 -10.79 1.23 14.52
C LEU A 735 -9.53 0.42 14.82
N GLY A 736 -8.52 0.47 13.94
CA GLY A 736 -7.20 -0.11 14.16
C GLY A 736 -6.23 0.87 14.82
N ILE A 737 -5.26 0.37 15.59
CA ILE A 737 -4.20 1.19 16.21
C ILE A 737 -2.88 0.43 16.25
N VAL A 738 -1.76 1.09 15.93
CA VAL A 738 -0.42 0.49 15.97
C VAL A 738 0.65 1.50 16.40
N VAL A 739 1.54 1.07 17.29
CA VAL A 739 2.65 1.87 17.81
C VAL A 739 3.92 1.57 17.00
N HIS A 740 4.71 2.60 16.71
CA HIS A 740 5.97 2.45 15.99
C HIS A 740 6.98 1.57 16.77
N PRO A 741 7.66 0.60 16.13
CA PRO A 741 8.52 -0.36 16.84
C PRO A 741 9.60 0.27 17.74
N ASN A 742 10.15 1.41 17.32
CA ASN A 742 11.27 2.05 17.99
C ASN A 742 10.87 3.29 18.81
N ASP A 743 9.60 3.74 18.77
CA ASP A 743 9.14 4.93 19.49
C ASP A 743 7.72 4.73 20.02
N ALA A 744 7.58 4.81 21.35
CA ALA A 744 6.32 4.64 22.06
C ALA A 744 5.37 5.86 21.96
N ASN A 745 5.80 6.97 21.33
CA ASN A 745 4.99 8.17 21.11
C ASN A 745 4.56 8.38 19.64
N ARG A 746 5.28 7.81 18.67
CA ARG A 746 4.81 7.68 17.28
C ARG A 746 3.76 6.58 17.16
N VAL A 747 2.51 6.95 16.94
CA VAL A 747 1.35 6.03 16.88
C VAL A 747 0.49 6.35 15.66
N TYR A 748 0.00 5.30 15.00
CA TYR A 748 -0.91 5.37 13.87
C TYR A 748 -2.28 4.83 14.28
N VAL A 749 -3.34 5.49 13.82
CA VAL A 749 -4.73 5.07 14.04
C VAL A 749 -5.50 5.06 12.71
N GLY A 750 -6.18 3.94 12.44
CA GLY A 750 -7.09 3.79 11.31
C GLY A 750 -8.50 4.16 11.73
N THR A 751 -9.22 4.89 10.88
CA THR A 751 -10.54 5.46 11.21
C THR A 751 -11.56 5.21 10.10
N ASP A 752 -12.83 5.56 10.33
CA ASP A 752 -13.89 5.60 9.30
C ASP A 752 -13.57 6.50 8.08
N ILE A 753 -12.56 7.38 8.16
CA ILE A 753 -12.21 8.36 7.11
C ILE A 753 -10.76 8.29 6.59
N GLY A 754 -9.95 7.33 7.05
CA GLY A 754 -8.54 7.19 6.68
C GLY A 754 -7.58 7.00 7.87
N VAL A 755 -6.29 7.29 7.67
CA VAL A 755 -5.22 7.09 8.65
C VAL A 755 -4.73 8.42 9.24
N PHE A 756 -4.58 8.46 10.57
CA PHE A 756 -3.98 9.57 11.30
C PHE A 756 -2.74 9.11 12.07
N VAL A 757 -1.82 10.04 12.31
CA VAL A 757 -0.56 9.82 13.03
C VAL A 757 -0.34 10.89 14.10
N THR A 758 0.19 10.46 15.24
CA THR A 758 0.76 11.33 16.28
C THR A 758 2.25 11.07 16.39
N LEU A 759 3.02 12.10 16.75
CA LEU A 759 4.47 12.00 17.06
C LEU A 759 4.79 12.27 18.54
N ASP A 760 3.83 12.79 19.31
CA ASP A 760 4.01 13.16 20.73
C ASP A 760 3.20 12.27 21.69
N GLY A 761 2.71 11.13 21.19
CA GLY A 761 1.94 10.17 21.96
C GLY A 761 0.49 10.60 22.23
N GLY A 762 -0.09 11.42 21.36
CA GLY A 762 -1.50 11.75 21.30
C GLY A 762 -1.89 13.09 21.94
N ALA A 763 -0.94 14.02 22.07
CA ALA A 763 -1.23 15.41 22.39
C ALA A 763 -1.56 16.22 21.12
N ASN A 764 -0.97 15.87 19.96
CA ASN A 764 -1.32 16.40 18.65
C ASN A 764 -1.36 15.29 17.58
N TRP A 765 -2.40 15.31 16.75
CA TRP A 765 -2.58 14.41 15.62
C TRP A 765 -2.51 15.15 14.27
N ALA A 766 -2.02 14.45 13.25
CA ALA A 766 -2.00 14.86 11.86
C ALA A 766 -2.64 13.78 10.98
N ALA A 767 -3.18 14.18 9.82
CA ALA A 767 -3.65 13.23 8.81
C ALA A 767 -2.48 12.72 7.95
N GLU A 768 -2.46 11.43 7.60
CA GLU A 768 -1.46 10.87 6.68
C GLU A 768 -1.78 11.24 5.23
N ILE A 769 -0.95 12.05 4.58
CA ILE A 769 -1.26 12.70 3.29
C ILE A 769 -0.61 12.06 2.08
N THR A 770 -1.41 11.28 1.36
CA THR A 770 -0.97 10.36 0.33
C THR A 770 -2.13 9.98 -0.60
N SER A 771 -1.94 8.96 -1.44
CA SER A 771 -2.93 8.31 -2.31
C SER A 771 -4.01 7.51 -1.58
N PHE A 772 -4.03 7.50 -0.24
CA PHE A 772 -4.95 6.67 0.55
C PHE A 772 -6.41 7.16 0.43
N PRO A 773 -7.38 6.28 0.13
CA PRO A 773 -8.78 6.68 -0.08
C PRO A 773 -9.51 7.03 1.22
N ASN A 774 -10.59 7.80 1.10
CA ASN A 774 -11.56 8.12 2.16
C ASN A 774 -12.37 6.87 2.58
N VAL A 775 -11.75 5.92 3.30
CA VAL A 775 -12.33 4.59 3.62
C VAL A 775 -12.16 4.20 5.09
N SER A 776 -13.09 3.38 5.58
CA SER A 776 -12.95 2.69 6.87
C SER A 776 -11.70 1.83 6.90
N THR A 777 -10.77 2.17 7.78
CA THR A 777 -9.49 1.47 7.98
C THR A 777 -9.55 0.63 9.24
N GLU A 778 -10.17 -0.55 9.14
CA GLU A 778 -10.48 -1.43 10.29
C GLU A 778 -9.22 -1.96 11.00
N TRP A 779 -8.11 -2.17 10.29
CA TRP A 779 -6.89 -2.73 10.87
C TRP A 779 -5.59 -2.11 10.33
N LEU A 780 -4.59 -1.96 11.23
CA LEU A 780 -3.23 -1.51 10.93
C LEU A 780 -2.19 -2.49 11.49
N GLN A 781 -1.09 -2.70 10.78
CA GLN A 781 0.04 -3.51 11.26
C GLN A 781 1.37 -2.91 10.79
N ILE A 782 2.41 -2.94 11.63
CA ILE A 782 3.79 -2.65 11.20
C ILE A 782 4.61 -3.95 11.20
N ILE A 783 5.33 -4.20 10.10
CA ILE A 783 6.34 -5.25 9.96
C ILE A 783 7.71 -4.59 9.75
N GLY A 784 8.78 -5.23 10.22
CA GLY A 784 10.15 -4.70 10.08
C GLY A 784 10.52 -3.68 11.16
N SER A 785 11.70 -3.06 11.02
CA SER A 785 12.18 -2.01 11.94
C SER A 785 13.22 -1.12 11.26
N GLY A 786 13.30 0.15 11.67
CA GLY A 786 14.16 1.14 11.00
C GLY A 786 13.84 1.21 9.49
N ASN A 787 14.87 1.19 8.65
CA ASN A 787 14.76 1.32 7.19
C ASN A 787 13.97 0.20 6.48
N SER A 788 13.55 -0.87 7.18
CA SER A 788 12.67 -1.93 6.63
C SER A 788 11.25 -1.88 7.19
N ALA A 789 10.91 -0.88 8.01
CA ALA A 789 9.58 -0.75 8.60
C ALA A 789 8.53 -0.42 7.52
N GLN A 790 7.48 -1.23 7.47
CA GLN A 790 6.36 -1.10 6.54
C GLN A 790 5.06 -1.10 7.33
N LEU A 791 4.26 -0.05 7.14
CA LEU A 791 2.91 0.07 7.67
C LEU A 791 1.93 -0.51 6.65
N PHE A 792 1.11 -1.45 7.09
CA PHE A 792 0.03 -2.06 6.33
C PHE A 792 -1.31 -1.58 6.88
N ALA A 793 -2.25 -1.32 5.97
CA ALA A 793 -3.62 -0.98 6.28
C ALA A 793 -4.57 -1.94 5.56
N PHE A 794 -5.55 -2.47 6.27
CA PHE A 794 -6.62 -3.31 5.73
C PHE A 794 -7.94 -2.56 5.92
N THR A 795 -8.68 -2.42 4.83
CA THR A 795 -9.82 -1.49 4.73
C THR A 795 -11.12 -2.22 4.42
N HIS A 796 -12.21 -1.68 4.93
CA HIS A 796 -13.54 -2.21 4.70
C HIS A 796 -14.16 -1.54 3.47
N GLY A 797 -13.76 -2.01 2.29
CA GLY A 797 -14.27 -1.56 0.99
C GLY A 797 -13.19 -1.16 -0.01
N ARG A 798 -11.91 -1.14 0.36
CA ARG A 798 -10.79 -0.81 -0.55
C ARG A 798 -9.61 -1.78 -0.54
N GLY A 799 -9.79 -2.98 0.02
CA GLY A 799 -8.72 -3.97 0.09
C GLY A 799 -7.58 -3.56 1.04
N ALA A 800 -6.35 -3.87 0.66
CA ALA A 800 -5.15 -3.68 1.47
C ALA A 800 -4.15 -2.72 0.84
N PHE A 801 -3.44 -1.95 1.66
CA PHE A 801 -2.40 -1.00 1.24
C PHE A 801 -1.12 -1.15 2.07
N ARG A 802 0.01 -0.70 1.52
CA ARG A 802 1.32 -0.60 2.20
C ARG A 802 1.94 0.79 2.01
N LEU A 803 2.46 1.34 3.11
CA LEU A 803 3.36 2.49 3.15
C LEU A 803 4.74 2.01 3.66
N SER A 804 5.82 2.38 2.98
CA SER A 804 7.16 2.29 3.56
C SER A 804 7.36 3.44 4.53
N LEU A 805 7.71 3.14 5.79
CA LEU A 805 8.02 4.15 6.78
C LEU A 805 9.47 4.63 6.60
N ALA A 806 9.72 5.89 6.96
CA ALA A 806 11.05 6.47 6.93
C ALA A 806 12.03 5.81 7.91
N SER A 807 13.33 6.01 7.65
CA SER A 807 14.40 5.58 8.55
C SER A 807 14.46 6.45 9.81
N GLY A 808 14.12 5.86 10.97
CA GLY A 808 14.07 6.49 12.30
C GLY A 808 15.37 7.17 12.80
N PRO A 809 15.54 7.46 14.10
CA PRO A 809 16.55 8.46 14.51
C PRO A 809 18.02 8.09 14.29
N GLY A 810 18.31 6.80 14.09
CA GLY A 810 19.62 6.28 13.72
C GLY A 810 20.51 5.86 14.90
N ASN A 811 21.76 5.53 14.56
CA ASN A 811 22.79 5.04 15.46
C ASN A 811 24.03 5.93 15.35
N LEU A 812 24.48 6.44 16.50
CA LEU A 812 25.61 7.36 16.65
C LEU A 812 26.83 6.61 17.19
N GLY A 813 27.88 6.48 16.38
CA GLY A 813 29.07 5.70 16.73
C GLY A 813 30.31 6.14 15.96
N PHE A 814 31.49 5.80 16.48
CA PHE A 814 32.76 6.11 15.83
C PHE A 814 32.92 5.36 14.50
N ALA A 815 33.49 6.04 13.50
CA ALA A 815 33.77 5.47 12.18
C ALA A 815 34.82 4.34 12.21
N GLN A 816 35.65 4.31 13.26
CA GLN A 816 36.76 3.38 13.45
C GLN A 816 37.04 3.19 14.95
N ALA A 817 37.54 2.03 15.37
CA ALA A 817 37.74 1.70 16.78
C ALA A 817 39.04 2.29 17.38
N SER A 818 40.03 2.63 16.53
CA SER A 818 41.27 3.29 16.95
C SER A 818 41.92 4.06 15.80
N GLN A 819 42.92 4.88 16.11
CA GLN A 819 43.81 5.55 15.14
C GLN A 819 45.16 5.91 15.78
N SER A 820 46.22 6.01 14.99
CA SER A 820 47.50 6.61 15.42
C SER A 820 47.61 8.05 14.90
N VAL A 821 48.22 8.94 15.70
CA VAL A 821 48.39 10.37 15.43
C VAL A 821 49.76 10.80 15.91
N VAL A 822 50.53 11.48 15.06
CA VAL A 822 51.83 12.06 15.44
C VAL A 822 51.62 13.16 16.48
N GLU A 823 52.54 13.27 17.43
CA GLU A 823 52.51 14.30 18.47
C GLU A 823 52.55 15.73 17.90
N GLY A 824 51.85 16.65 18.57
CA GLY A 824 51.61 18.01 18.12
C GLY A 824 50.58 18.17 16.98
N ALA A 825 49.99 17.08 16.50
CA ALA A 825 48.91 17.12 15.51
C ALA A 825 47.51 17.19 16.16
N ILE A 826 46.47 17.36 15.34
CA ILE A 826 45.08 17.33 15.80
C ILE A 826 44.45 15.99 15.44
N ALA A 827 44.15 15.18 16.46
CA ALA A 827 43.43 13.91 16.32
C ALA A 827 41.97 14.18 15.93
N GLN A 828 41.60 13.83 14.69
CA GLN A 828 40.24 14.02 14.16
C GLN A 828 39.42 12.73 14.31
N VAL A 829 38.74 12.57 15.44
CA VAL A 829 37.95 11.36 15.71
C VAL A 829 36.54 11.52 15.11
N GLN A 830 36.24 10.78 14.06
CA GLN A 830 34.95 10.88 13.33
C GLN A 830 33.84 10.05 13.99
N VAL A 831 32.67 10.68 14.17
CA VAL A 831 31.41 10.06 14.60
C VAL A 831 30.41 10.11 13.44
N ASN A 832 29.83 8.94 13.12
CA ASN A 832 28.84 8.76 12.07
C ASN A 832 27.42 8.65 12.66
N ARG A 833 26.44 9.21 11.97
CA ARG A 833 25.02 8.86 12.13
C ARG A 833 24.65 7.86 11.03
N SER A 834 24.25 6.67 11.42
CA SER A 834 23.96 5.54 10.53
C SER A 834 22.55 5.00 10.74
N SER A 835 22.02 4.25 9.78
CA SER A 835 20.73 3.54 9.90
C SER A 835 19.53 4.42 10.32
N GLY A 836 19.55 5.71 9.96
CA GLY A 836 18.49 6.64 10.34
C GLY A 836 18.86 8.12 10.30
N SER A 837 17.85 8.99 10.15
CA SER A 837 18.00 10.46 10.22
C SER A 837 16.80 11.24 10.81
N ASP A 838 15.75 10.54 11.26
CA ASP A 838 14.56 11.12 11.92
C ASP A 838 14.93 11.98 13.13
N GLY A 839 14.30 13.15 13.27
CA GLY A 839 14.50 14.06 14.38
C GLY A 839 15.91 14.67 14.51
N ALA A 840 16.01 15.73 15.32
CA ALA A 840 17.29 16.28 15.74
C ALA A 840 17.86 15.43 16.89
N VAL A 841 19.10 14.99 16.76
CA VAL A 841 19.76 14.08 17.72
C VAL A 841 21.11 14.64 18.12
N SER A 842 21.55 14.30 19.33
CA SER A 842 22.86 14.68 19.84
C SER A 842 23.54 13.52 20.56
N VAL A 843 24.86 13.62 20.72
CA VAL A 843 25.64 12.72 21.59
C VAL A 843 26.71 13.53 22.31
N SER A 844 26.90 13.28 23.60
CA SER A 844 28.03 13.86 24.34
C SER A 844 29.29 13.04 24.12
N TYR A 845 30.44 13.67 24.29
CA TYR A 845 31.73 13.00 24.22
C TYR A 845 32.71 13.55 25.25
N GLN A 846 33.66 12.72 25.66
CA GLN A 846 34.81 13.11 26.49
C GLN A 846 36.05 12.28 26.17
N THR A 847 37.23 12.86 26.34
CA THR A 847 38.50 12.14 26.40
C THR A 847 38.75 11.56 27.80
N ASN A 848 39.33 10.37 27.88
CA ASN A 848 39.82 9.77 29.14
C ASN A 848 41.26 9.28 28.94
N ASN A 849 42.12 9.58 29.93
CA ASN A 849 43.54 9.20 29.95
C ASN A 849 43.74 7.67 29.80
N GLY A 850 44.85 7.26 29.20
CA GLY A 850 45.29 5.87 29.10
C GLY A 850 46.70 5.73 29.65
N SER A 851 47.69 5.44 28.79
CA SER A 851 49.07 5.80 29.08
C SER A 851 49.28 7.32 29.00
N ALA A 852 48.73 7.96 27.95
CA ALA A 852 48.73 9.41 27.80
C ALA A 852 47.82 10.09 28.83
N ILE A 853 48.36 11.14 29.47
CA ILE A 853 47.86 11.88 30.61
C ILE A 853 47.66 13.36 30.25
N ALA A 854 46.42 13.77 29.97
CA ALA A 854 46.12 15.20 29.87
C ALA A 854 46.42 15.95 31.18
N PRO A 855 47.01 17.17 31.15
CA PRO A 855 47.26 18.00 29.97
C PRO A 855 48.69 17.89 29.39
N GLY A 856 49.47 16.85 29.71
CA GLY A 856 50.85 16.68 29.25
C GLY A 856 50.92 16.46 27.75
N ASP A 857 50.30 15.39 27.28
CA ASP A 857 50.56 14.81 25.95
C ASP A 857 49.36 15.03 25.01
N TYR A 858 48.20 15.38 25.59
CA TYR A 858 47.05 15.91 24.86
C TYR A 858 46.20 16.83 25.74
N ILE A 859 45.38 17.67 25.12
CA ILE A 859 44.43 18.55 25.82
C ILE A 859 43.10 17.81 26.04
N ALA A 860 42.72 17.61 27.31
CA ALA A 860 41.44 17.00 27.68
C ALA A 860 40.27 17.75 27.04
N THR A 861 39.46 17.05 26.23
CA THR A 861 38.44 17.64 25.37
C THR A 861 37.10 16.92 25.57
N SER A 862 36.02 17.69 25.76
CA SER A 862 34.66 17.17 25.88
C SER A 862 33.64 18.14 25.27
N GLY A 863 32.44 17.63 24.96
CA GLY A 863 31.40 18.44 24.35
C GLY A 863 30.20 17.64 23.87
N THR A 864 29.49 18.18 22.88
CA THR A 864 28.29 17.55 22.29
C THR A 864 28.28 17.76 20.78
N LEU A 865 28.10 16.67 20.04
CA LEU A 865 27.84 16.72 18.59
C LEU A 865 26.32 16.74 18.36
N ASN A 866 25.85 17.56 17.42
CA ASN A 866 24.43 17.77 17.15
C ASN A 866 24.14 17.61 15.65
N TRP A 867 23.15 16.78 15.32
CA TRP A 867 22.58 16.60 13.98
C TRP A 867 21.18 17.21 13.96
N ALA A 868 20.83 17.91 12.87
CA ALA A 868 19.46 18.32 12.60
C ALA A 868 18.60 17.11 12.16
N ALA A 869 17.28 17.29 12.07
CA ALA A 869 16.41 16.35 11.38
C ALA A 869 16.86 16.22 9.92
N GLY A 870 16.98 14.99 9.41
CA GLY A 870 17.51 14.70 8.07
C GLY A 870 19.03 14.84 7.90
N ASP A 871 19.76 15.35 8.90
CA ASP A 871 21.22 15.42 8.85
C ASP A 871 21.84 14.07 9.25
N ALA A 872 22.46 13.39 8.29
CA ALA A 872 23.24 12.17 8.48
C ALA A 872 24.76 12.38 8.29
N SER A 873 25.21 13.63 8.18
CA SER A 873 26.61 13.96 7.89
C SER A 873 27.55 13.49 9.00
N PRO A 874 28.71 12.87 8.71
CA PRO A 874 29.74 12.63 9.72
C PRO A 874 30.19 13.91 10.42
N LYS A 875 30.51 13.83 11.71
CA LYS A 875 31.01 14.97 12.51
C LYS A 875 32.27 14.57 13.26
N ASN A 876 33.27 15.44 13.26
CA ASN A 876 34.57 15.16 13.85
C ASN A 876 34.70 15.80 15.25
N ILE A 877 35.27 15.04 16.19
CA ILE A 877 35.81 15.54 17.45
C ILE A 877 37.29 15.89 17.19
N MET A 878 37.70 17.09 17.60
CA MET A 878 39.06 17.59 17.39
C MET A 878 39.79 17.59 18.72
N VAL A 879 40.66 16.61 18.97
CA VAL A 879 41.50 16.56 20.18
C VAL A 879 42.89 17.06 19.80
N THR A 880 43.40 18.07 20.49
CA THR A 880 44.76 18.59 20.29
C THR A 880 45.74 17.70 21.04
N THR A 881 46.68 17.08 20.33
CA THR A 881 47.83 16.41 20.94
C THR A 881 48.94 17.45 21.11
N ASN A 882 49.76 17.29 22.15
CA ASN A 882 50.92 18.14 22.37
C ASN A 882 52.15 17.48 21.74
N ALA A 883 53.21 18.24 21.53
CA ALA A 883 54.56 17.74 21.29
C ALA A 883 55.47 18.45 22.29
N ASP A 884 56.08 17.71 23.20
CA ASP A 884 56.98 18.28 24.20
C ASP A 884 58.45 18.29 23.75
N GLY A 885 58.81 17.37 22.83
CA GLY A 885 60.14 17.18 22.28
C GLY A 885 60.98 16.09 22.98
N SER A 886 60.36 15.26 23.81
CA SER A 886 60.96 14.07 24.43
C SER A 886 60.85 12.85 23.51
N ALA A 887 61.81 11.93 23.61
CA ALA A 887 61.82 10.70 22.81
C ALA A 887 61.15 9.56 23.60
N GLU A 888 59.87 9.32 23.35
CA GLU A 888 59.01 8.44 24.16
C GLU A 888 58.48 7.22 23.36
N SER A 889 57.55 6.46 23.91
CA SER A 889 57.04 5.21 23.33
C SER A 889 55.52 5.24 23.18
N ASP A 890 54.99 4.91 21.98
CA ASP A 890 53.57 4.94 21.60
C ASP A 890 52.55 4.95 22.77
N GLU A 891 52.15 6.16 23.17
CA GLU A 891 51.20 6.36 24.27
C GLU A 891 49.74 6.31 23.78
N THR A 892 48.77 6.17 24.69
CA THR A 892 47.35 6.03 24.31
C THR A 892 46.40 6.81 25.21
N PHE A 893 45.34 7.37 24.63
CA PHE A 893 44.15 7.82 25.35
C PHE A 893 42.87 7.36 24.64
N THR A 894 41.72 7.52 25.27
CA THR A 894 40.42 7.14 24.68
C THR A 894 39.50 8.33 24.51
N VAL A 895 38.63 8.29 23.50
CA VAL A 895 37.45 9.15 23.38
C VAL A 895 36.21 8.27 23.54
N THR A 896 35.28 8.68 24.38
CA THR A 896 34.04 7.93 24.67
C THR A 896 32.80 8.76 24.37
N LEU A 897 31.79 8.15 23.74
CA LEU A 897 30.46 8.71 23.48
C LEU A 897 29.48 8.33 24.58
N ALA A 898 28.62 9.27 24.98
CA ALA A 898 27.58 9.05 25.99
C ALA A 898 26.31 9.85 25.66
N THR A 899 25.22 9.54 26.38
CA THR A 899 23.95 10.30 26.37
C THR A 899 23.44 10.68 24.97
N ALA A 900 23.19 9.68 24.12
CA ALA A 900 22.47 9.90 22.87
C ALA A 900 21.06 10.44 23.12
N THR A 901 20.60 11.40 22.32
CA THR A 901 19.28 12.05 22.47
C THR A 901 18.40 11.89 21.22
N GLY A 902 17.14 12.31 21.30
CA GLY A 902 16.21 12.31 20.15
C GLY A 902 15.84 10.91 19.64
N GLY A 903 15.96 9.88 20.48
CA GLY A 903 15.68 8.48 20.11
C GLY A 903 16.83 7.77 19.38
N ALA A 904 17.98 8.43 19.16
CA ALA A 904 19.15 7.77 18.60
C ALA A 904 19.77 6.76 19.58
N THR A 905 20.33 5.68 19.02
CA THR A 905 21.07 4.66 19.76
C THR A 905 22.58 4.90 19.69
N LEU A 906 23.35 4.36 20.64
CA LEU A 906 24.82 4.36 20.55
C LEU A 906 25.31 3.15 19.75
N GLY A 907 26.31 3.37 18.90
CA GLY A 907 27.08 2.33 18.20
C GLY A 907 28.39 2.04 18.92
N THR A 908 29.48 1.93 18.17
CA THR A 908 30.84 1.93 18.72
C THR A 908 31.08 3.22 19.53
N SER A 909 31.05 3.10 20.86
CA SER A 909 31.05 4.23 21.80
C SER A 909 32.41 4.51 22.44
N THR A 910 33.46 3.76 22.10
CA THR A 910 34.85 4.01 22.53
C THR A 910 35.77 3.99 21.32
N HIS A 911 36.71 4.92 21.25
CA HIS A 911 37.76 5.01 20.24
C HIS A 911 39.11 5.29 20.90
N THR A 912 40.15 4.51 20.58
CA THR A 912 41.50 4.70 21.14
C THR A 912 42.38 5.49 20.19
N VAL A 913 42.98 6.57 20.68
CA VAL A 913 44.01 7.33 19.95
C VAL A 913 45.38 6.95 20.49
N THR A 914 46.29 6.55 19.60
CA THR A 914 47.71 6.34 19.89
C THR A 914 48.51 7.58 19.49
N LEU A 915 49.38 8.08 20.38
CA LEU A 915 50.35 9.14 20.12
C LEU A 915 51.67 8.54 19.63
N GLN A 916 52.40 9.26 18.77
CA GLN A 916 53.67 8.79 18.18
C GLN A 916 54.68 9.94 18.03
N ASP A 917 55.89 9.77 18.60
CA ASP A 917 56.99 10.74 18.56
C ASP A 917 57.74 10.77 17.20
N PRO A 918 57.93 11.94 16.55
CA PRO A 918 58.67 12.11 15.31
C PRO A 918 60.19 12.36 15.50
N GLY A 919 60.96 11.31 15.84
CA GLY A 919 62.42 11.36 15.92
C GLY A 919 63.15 11.83 14.63
N ILE A 920 64.20 12.67 14.79
CA ILE A 920 64.80 13.46 13.68
C ILE A 920 66.08 12.84 13.10
N PHE A 921 66.08 12.54 11.79
CA PHE A 921 67.24 12.67 10.87
C PHE A 921 66.73 12.64 9.42
N PRO A 922 67.14 13.60 8.55
CA PRO A 922 66.23 14.35 7.64
C PRO A 922 64.90 13.60 7.39
N PRO A 923 63.85 13.86 8.21
CA PRO A 923 62.94 12.79 8.67
C PRO A 923 62.27 12.02 7.54
N GLY A 924 62.71 10.78 7.30
CA GLY A 924 62.11 9.87 6.33
C GLY A 924 63.05 8.84 5.71
N CYS A 925 64.35 9.15 5.53
CA CYS A 925 65.32 8.19 4.99
C CYS A 925 65.83 7.20 6.06
N THR A 926 64.94 6.35 6.55
CA THR A 926 65.32 5.12 7.26
C THR A 926 65.78 4.03 6.28
N PHE A 927 66.42 2.99 6.81
CA PHE A 927 66.61 1.73 6.08
C PHE A 927 65.22 1.16 5.72
N PRO A 928 64.97 0.69 4.48
CA PRO A 928 63.65 0.17 4.11
C PRO A 928 63.23 -0.98 5.04
N ALA A 929 61.97 -0.97 5.48
CA ALA A 929 61.48 -1.93 6.47
C ALA A 929 61.63 -3.39 5.97
N GLY A 930 62.22 -4.24 6.80
CA GLY A 930 62.56 -5.64 6.47
C GLY A 930 64.02 -5.87 6.08
N TYR A 931 64.79 -4.82 5.80
CA TYR A 931 66.23 -4.91 5.54
C TYR A 931 67.03 -4.88 6.85
N SER A 932 68.16 -5.59 6.87
CA SER A 932 69.03 -5.81 8.03
C SER A 932 70.48 -6.06 7.60
N THR A 933 71.40 -6.26 8.54
CA THR A 933 72.83 -6.48 8.28
C THR A 933 73.30 -7.77 8.95
N SER A 934 73.86 -8.72 8.20
CA SER A 934 74.26 -10.03 8.74
C SER A 934 75.32 -9.89 9.84
N ALA A 935 75.20 -10.70 10.91
CA ALA A 935 76.11 -10.61 12.05
C ALA A 935 77.59 -10.82 11.66
N GLY A 936 78.44 -9.85 12.00
CA GLY A 936 79.87 -9.85 11.63
C GLY A 936 80.21 -9.22 10.28
N SER A 937 79.22 -8.76 9.51
CA SER A 937 79.43 -7.90 8.33
C SER A 937 79.51 -6.41 8.70
N GLN A 938 80.06 -5.58 7.81
CA GLN A 938 79.96 -4.13 7.95
C GLN A 938 78.59 -3.64 7.47
N PRO A 939 77.96 -2.66 8.15
CA PRO A 939 76.68 -2.11 7.73
C PRO A 939 76.83 -1.23 6.48
N TRP A 940 75.88 -1.35 5.56
CA TRP A 940 75.66 -0.34 4.54
C TRP A 940 75.03 0.90 5.18
N ILE A 941 75.48 2.09 4.78
CA ILE A 941 75.01 3.38 5.29
C ILE A 941 74.13 4.08 4.26
N VAL A 942 73.23 4.96 4.70
CA VAL A 942 72.44 5.81 3.78
C VAL A 942 73.37 6.78 3.07
N ALA A 943 73.30 6.81 1.75
CA ALA A 943 74.16 7.61 0.89
C ALA A 943 73.55 8.99 0.67
N THR A 944 74.22 10.03 1.17
CA THR A 944 73.89 11.44 0.88
C THR A 944 74.74 12.04 -0.25
N ASP A 945 75.73 11.28 -0.75
CA ASP A 945 76.67 11.69 -1.80
C ASP A 945 76.21 11.34 -3.22
N SER A 946 75.08 10.63 -3.36
CA SER A 946 74.50 10.25 -4.65
C SER A 946 73.06 9.78 -4.51
N VAL A 947 72.23 10.16 -5.48
CA VAL A 947 70.97 9.50 -5.86
C VAL A 947 70.97 9.30 -7.37
N GLN A 948 70.27 8.28 -7.87
CA GLN A 948 70.01 8.14 -9.30
C GLN A 948 68.55 8.43 -9.61
N GLU A 949 67.63 7.71 -8.98
CA GLU A 949 66.18 7.82 -9.24
C GLU A 949 65.30 7.46 -8.01
N GLY A 950 65.88 6.92 -6.92
CA GLY A 950 65.17 6.64 -5.67
C GLY A 950 65.22 7.78 -4.63
N ALA A 951 64.39 7.67 -3.60
CA ALA A 951 64.32 8.66 -2.52
C ALA A 951 65.54 8.65 -1.58
N CYS A 952 66.17 7.49 -1.40
CA CYS A 952 67.36 7.30 -0.58
C CYS A 952 68.21 6.17 -1.21
N SER A 953 69.47 6.43 -1.58
CA SER A 953 70.39 5.37 -1.99
C SER A 953 71.19 4.84 -0.79
N LEU A 954 71.77 3.64 -0.90
CA LEU A 954 72.63 3.04 0.15
C LEU A 954 74.05 2.84 -0.39
N LYS A 955 75.06 3.00 0.47
CA LYS A 955 76.50 2.89 0.16
C LYS A 955 77.21 1.94 1.12
N SER A 956 78.14 1.11 0.63
CA SER A 956 79.06 0.35 1.48
C SER A 956 80.02 1.29 2.21
N ASN A 957 80.27 1.10 3.51
CA ASN A 957 81.19 1.96 4.23
C ASN A 957 82.65 1.84 3.74
N ASN A 958 83.39 2.95 3.74
CA ASN A 958 84.85 2.94 3.52
C ASN A 958 85.56 2.40 4.78
N ALA A 959 85.41 1.10 5.04
CA ALA A 959 86.12 0.40 6.10
C ALA A 959 87.63 0.29 5.77
N GLY A 960 88.47 0.30 6.81
CA GLY A 960 89.90 0.08 6.67
C GLY A 960 90.26 -1.37 6.27
N LEU A 961 91.52 -1.55 5.87
CA LEU A 961 92.11 -2.84 5.46
C LEU A 961 91.81 -4.00 6.42
N ASN A 962 91.83 -5.22 5.87
CA ASN A 962 91.66 -6.53 6.53
C ASN A 962 90.19 -6.95 6.80
N SER A 963 89.54 -7.45 5.75
CA SER A 963 88.52 -8.53 5.80
C SER A 963 87.29 -8.37 6.72
N THR A 964 86.41 -7.40 6.47
CA THR A 964 84.96 -7.55 6.75
C THR A 964 84.12 -7.01 5.61
N ASN A 965 83.36 -7.89 4.94
CA ASN A 965 82.53 -7.52 3.79
C ASN A 965 81.35 -6.65 4.25
N ALA A 966 81.01 -5.62 3.49
CA ALA A 966 79.83 -4.80 3.76
C ALA A 966 78.59 -5.51 3.21
N ARG A 967 77.61 -5.84 4.06
CA ARG A 967 76.41 -6.60 3.65
C ARG A 967 75.11 -6.01 4.16
N ILE A 968 74.07 -6.22 3.36
CA ILE A 968 72.69 -5.84 3.62
C ILE A 968 71.78 -6.94 3.08
N GLU A 969 70.77 -7.35 3.86
CA GLU A 969 69.87 -8.44 3.51
C GLU A 969 68.43 -8.24 3.99
N THR A 970 67.46 -8.75 3.22
CA THR A 970 66.02 -8.72 3.53
C THR A 970 65.41 -10.11 3.34
N THR A 971 64.57 -10.55 4.28
CA THR A 971 63.87 -11.84 4.23
C THR A 971 62.37 -11.61 4.10
N ASN A 972 61.72 -12.21 3.09
CA ASN A 972 60.27 -12.09 2.90
C ASN A 972 59.70 -13.28 2.08
N THR A 973 58.38 -13.37 2.00
CA THR A 973 57.68 -14.29 1.09
C THR A 973 57.33 -13.56 -0.21
N PHE A 974 57.97 -13.97 -1.30
CA PHE A 974 57.82 -13.37 -2.62
C PHE A 974 56.83 -14.15 -3.50
N VAL A 975 56.30 -13.47 -4.51
CA VAL A 975 55.62 -14.11 -5.65
C VAL A 975 56.63 -14.32 -6.79
N ALA A 976 56.35 -15.28 -7.68
CA ALA A 976 57.24 -15.55 -8.81
C ALA A 976 57.32 -14.33 -9.74
N GLY A 977 58.53 -13.84 -9.99
CA GLY A 977 58.75 -12.58 -10.70
C GLY A 977 60.24 -12.24 -10.79
N ASN A 978 60.56 -10.95 -10.93
CA ASN A 978 61.94 -10.46 -10.96
C ASN A 978 62.19 -9.49 -9.81
N VAL A 979 63.35 -9.62 -9.18
CA VAL A 979 63.97 -8.57 -8.36
C VAL A 979 64.75 -7.65 -9.30
N THR A 980 64.60 -6.33 -9.14
CA THR A 980 65.40 -5.34 -9.87
C THR A 980 66.01 -4.31 -8.93
N PHE A 981 67.17 -3.77 -9.28
CA PHE A 981 67.84 -2.70 -8.54
C PHE A 981 68.89 -2.02 -9.41
N TYR A 982 69.11 -0.72 -9.23
CA TYR A 982 70.30 -0.06 -9.75
C TYR A 982 71.48 -0.30 -8.81
N ALA A 983 72.68 -0.50 -9.37
CA ALA A 983 73.93 -0.48 -8.61
C ALA A 983 75.05 0.24 -9.37
N ARG A 984 75.98 0.83 -8.64
CA ARG A 984 77.29 1.27 -9.18
C ARG A 984 78.42 0.81 -8.26
N VAL A 985 79.62 0.70 -8.82
CA VAL A 985 80.86 0.45 -8.09
C VAL A 985 81.90 1.46 -8.55
N SER A 986 82.71 1.98 -7.62
CA SER A 986 83.96 2.67 -7.93
C SER A 986 85.06 1.96 -7.14
N SER A 987 86.00 1.33 -7.84
CA SER A 987 87.01 0.44 -7.28
C SER A 987 88.11 0.11 -8.30
N GLU A 988 89.14 -0.64 -7.89
CA GLU A 988 90.05 -1.30 -8.81
C GLU A 988 89.32 -2.40 -9.61
N ALA A 989 89.57 -2.47 -10.91
CA ALA A 989 88.98 -3.47 -11.79
C ALA A 989 89.54 -4.88 -11.52
N SER A 990 88.64 -5.84 -11.36
CA SER A 990 88.86 -7.28 -11.10
C SER A 990 89.27 -7.70 -9.68
N TYR A 991 89.43 -6.76 -8.74
CA TYR A 991 89.84 -7.03 -7.36
C TYR A 991 88.65 -6.93 -6.38
N ASP A 992 88.29 -5.71 -6.00
CA ASP A 992 87.08 -5.38 -5.25
C ASP A 992 85.81 -5.81 -6.00
N CYS A 993 84.84 -6.42 -5.30
CA CYS A 993 83.73 -7.09 -5.97
C CYS A 993 82.38 -6.90 -5.25
N PHE A 994 81.43 -6.26 -5.96
CA PHE A 994 80.01 -6.21 -5.60
C PHE A 994 79.28 -7.47 -6.09
N LYS A 995 78.43 -8.02 -5.23
CA LYS A 995 77.78 -9.34 -5.38
C LYS A 995 76.33 -9.31 -4.89
N PHE A 996 75.47 -10.11 -5.52
CA PHE A 996 74.05 -10.24 -5.18
C PHE A 996 73.69 -11.72 -5.01
N LEU A 997 72.97 -12.05 -3.94
CA LEU A 997 72.67 -13.42 -3.54
C LEU A 997 71.19 -13.59 -3.20
N ILE A 998 70.67 -14.80 -3.44
CA ILE A 998 69.34 -15.25 -2.99
C ILE A 998 69.56 -16.56 -2.22
N ASP A 999 69.08 -16.63 -0.98
CA ASP A 999 69.32 -17.72 -0.02
C ASP A 999 70.81 -18.10 0.11
N GLY A 1000 71.68 -17.09 0.14
CA GLY A 1000 73.14 -17.26 0.16
C GLY A 1000 73.74 -17.80 -1.14
N THR A 1001 72.93 -18.09 -2.16
CA THR A 1001 73.38 -18.52 -3.49
C THR A 1001 73.64 -17.30 -4.37
N LEU A 1002 74.89 -17.17 -4.82
CA LEU A 1002 75.35 -16.06 -5.66
C LEU A 1002 74.68 -16.06 -7.03
N GLN A 1003 74.23 -14.88 -7.47
CA GLN A 1003 73.52 -14.67 -8.73
C GLN A 1003 74.45 -14.06 -9.80
N SER A 1004 74.15 -14.35 -11.08
CA SER A 1004 75.01 -13.96 -12.21
C SER A 1004 74.86 -12.49 -12.62
N ILE A 1005 75.30 -11.55 -11.78
CA ILE A 1005 75.31 -10.12 -12.08
C ILE A 1005 76.71 -9.61 -12.50
N GLY A 1006 76.90 -9.34 -13.79
CA GLY A 1006 78.15 -8.75 -14.32
C GLY A 1006 79.21 -9.75 -14.79
N ASN A 1007 80.48 -9.37 -14.63
CA ASN A 1007 81.65 -10.10 -15.12
C ASN A 1007 82.23 -11.01 -14.02
N THR A 1008 83.33 -11.73 -14.31
CA THR A 1008 84.02 -12.55 -13.29
C THR A 1008 85.06 -11.71 -12.52
N CYS A 1009 84.90 -11.57 -11.20
CA CYS A 1009 85.92 -10.95 -10.35
C CYS A 1009 87.10 -11.92 -10.15
N SER A 1010 88.30 -11.52 -10.60
CA SER A 1010 89.43 -12.44 -10.81
C SER A 1010 89.94 -13.14 -9.54
N GLN A 1011 89.89 -12.46 -8.38
CA GLN A 1011 90.29 -13.03 -7.09
C GLN A 1011 89.39 -14.18 -6.60
N SER A 1012 88.16 -14.34 -7.11
CA SER A 1012 87.18 -15.30 -6.54
C SER A 1012 86.46 -16.23 -7.52
N VAL A 1013 86.81 -16.21 -8.82
CA VAL A 1013 86.24 -17.08 -9.89
C VAL A 1013 84.70 -16.98 -10.02
N ASN A 1014 84.10 -15.95 -9.41
CA ASN A 1014 82.66 -15.81 -9.19
C ASN A 1014 82.12 -14.56 -9.92
N PRO A 1015 80.84 -14.58 -10.36
CA PRO A 1015 80.21 -13.43 -10.99
C PRO A 1015 80.03 -12.26 -10.01
N GLY A 1016 80.20 -11.03 -10.52
CA GLY A 1016 80.04 -9.79 -9.77
C GLY A 1016 80.38 -8.55 -10.59
N VAL A 1017 80.39 -7.39 -9.92
CA VAL A 1017 80.69 -6.09 -10.53
C VAL A 1017 81.92 -5.49 -9.84
N SER A 1018 82.87 -4.98 -10.63
CA SER A 1018 84.20 -4.59 -10.18
C SER A 1018 84.78 -3.55 -11.15
N GLY A 1019 85.53 -2.59 -10.62
CA GLY A 1019 86.01 -1.41 -11.36
C GLY A 1019 85.00 -0.26 -11.35
N ASP A 1020 85.43 0.91 -11.81
CA ASP A 1020 84.56 2.06 -12.08
C ASP A 1020 83.44 1.70 -13.07
N SER A 1021 82.27 1.42 -12.53
CA SER A 1021 81.05 1.09 -13.27
C SER A 1021 80.02 2.19 -13.06
N ALA A 1022 79.50 2.72 -14.16
CA ALA A 1022 78.35 3.62 -14.10
C ALA A 1022 77.12 2.87 -13.55
N TRP A 1023 76.23 3.64 -12.91
CA TRP A 1023 74.93 3.17 -12.44
C TRP A 1023 74.21 2.30 -13.49
N THR A 1024 73.97 1.03 -13.15
CA THR A 1024 73.44 0.00 -14.06
C THR A 1024 72.27 -0.72 -13.41
N LEU A 1025 71.19 -0.95 -14.17
CA LEU A 1025 70.02 -1.71 -13.71
C LEU A 1025 70.26 -3.22 -13.83
N TYR A 1026 70.14 -3.93 -12.71
CA TYR A 1026 70.17 -5.37 -12.65
C TYR A 1026 68.74 -5.93 -12.53
N THR A 1027 68.52 -7.11 -13.12
CA THR A 1027 67.23 -7.83 -13.12
C THR A 1027 67.51 -9.31 -12.91
N VAL A 1028 66.97 -9.91 -11.86
CA VAL A 1028 67.21 -11.31 -11.48
C VAL A 1028 65.88 -12.00 -11.14
N PRO A 1029 65.56 -13.16 -11.75
CA PRO A 1029 64.32 -13.87 -11.46
C PRO A 1029 64.35 -14.49 -10.06
N ILE A 1030 63.19 -14.54 -9.40
CA ILE A 1030 62.98 -15.20 -8.12
C ILE A 1030 61.69 -16.04 -8.15
N THR A 1031 61.70 -17.16 -7.45
CA THR A 1031 60.55 -18.07 -7.30
C THR A 1031 59.53 -17.54 -6.29
N ALA A 1032 58.31 -18.09 -6.33
CA ALA A 1032 57.35 -17.88 -5.26
C ALA A 1032 57.76 -18.69 -4.02
N GLY A 1033 57.92 -18.04 -2.87
CA GLY A 1033 58.42 -18.68 -1.65
C GLY A 1033 59.03 -17.70 -0.66
N ALA A 1034 59.36 -18.19 0.54
CA ALA A 1034 60.14 -17.44 1.51
C ALA A 1034 61.62 -17.50 1.12
N HIS A 1035 62.23 -16.33 0.87
CA HIS A 1035 63.61 -16.19 0.45
C HIS A 1035 64.31 -15.06 1.25
N THR A 1036 65.63 -15.14 1.38
CA THR A 1036 66.50 -14.07 1.89
C THR A 1036 67.37 -13.53 0.75
N ILE A 1037 67.31 -12.23 0.52
CA ILE A 1037 68.01 -11.54 -0.56
C ILE A 1037 69.13 -10.70 0.06
N THR A 1038 70.37 -10.85 -0.42
CA THR A 1038 71.56 -10.19 0.13
C THR A 1038 72.34 -9.44 -0.96
N TRP A 1039 72.74 -8.20 -0.68
CA TRP A 1039 73.77 -7.47 -1.44
C TRP A 1039 75.05 -7.41 -0.60
N SER A 1040 76.20 -7.55 -1.27
CA SER A 1040 77.51 -7.65 -0.62
C SER A 1040 78.56 -6.86 -1.42
N TYR A 1041 79.41 -6.11 -0.73
CA TYR A 1041 80.64 -5.55 -1.27
C TYR A 1041 81.83 -6.16 -0.53
N GLU A 1042 82.79 -6.71 -1.28
CA GLU A 1042 83.91 -7.49 -0.76
C GLU A 1042 85.22 -6.85 -1.23
N LYS A 1043 86.06 -6.42 -0.28
CA LYS A 1043 87.32 -5.69 -0.53
C LYS A 1043 88.53 -6.61 -0.46
N ASP A 1044 89.60 -6.29 -1.20
CA ASP A 1044 90.94 -6.86 -0.97
C ASP A 1044 91.86 -5.94 -0.13
N ASP A 1045 93.08 -6.42 0.17
CA ASP A 1045 94.02 -5.76 1.08
C ASP A 1045 94.92 -4.69 0.40
N ILE A 1046 94.56 -4.22 -0.80
CA ILE A 1046 95.26 -3.17 -1.55
C ILE A 1046 94.53 -1.82 -1.39
N VAL A 1047 95.28 -0.72 -1.51
CA VAL A 1047 94.76 0.66 -1.44
C VAL A 1047 95.22 1.43 -2.67
N SER A 1048 94.27 1.81 -3.55
CA SER A 1048 94.53 2.82 -4.57
C SER A 1048 94.14 4.23 -4.10
N SER A 1049 93.78 5.13 -5.03
CA SER A 1049 93.50 6.55 -4.77
C SER A 1049 92.08 6.97 -5.19
N LEU A 1050 91.19 5.98 -5.36
CA LEU A 1050 89.77 6.16 -5.64
C LEU A 1050 88.93 5.98 -4.37
N SER A 1051 87.60 6.03 -4.50
CA SER A 1051 86.66 5.94 -3.37
C SER A 1051 86.00 4.55 -3.33
N ASP A 1052 86.82 3.54 -3.03
CA ASP A 1052 86.51 2.11 -3.06
C ASP A 1052 85.19 1.76 -2.35
N ALA A 1053 84.09 1.66 -3.11
CA ALA A 1053 82.74 1.47 -2.60
C ALA A 1053 81.75 1.02 -3.69
N ALA A 1054 80.68 0.35 -3.26
CA ALA A 1054 79.47 0.12 -4.04
C ALA A 1054 78.29 0.93 -3.48
N TRP A 1055 77.34 1.26 -4.37
CA TRP A 1055 76.05 1.86 -4.02
C TRP A 1055 74.91 1.05 -4.66
N ILE A 1056 73.74 1.06 -4.02
CA ILE A 1056 72.48 0.53 -4.57
C ILE A 1056 71.35 1.57 -4.47
N ASP A 1057 70.46 1.59 -5.45
CA ASP A 1057 69.28 2.48 -5.54
C ASP A 1057 68.08 1.74 -6.17
N LEU A 1058 66.87 2.26 -5.93
CA LEU A 1058 65.60 1.83 -6.56
C LEU A 1058 65.36 0.30 -6.57
N VAL A 1059 65.52 -0.36 -5.42
CA VAL A 1059 65.26 -1.81 -5.29
C VAL A 1059 63.77 -2.11 -5.40
N THR A 1060 63.37 -2.93 -6.36
CA THR A 1060 62.00 -3.45 -6.53
C THR A 1060 61.97 -4.96 -6.28
N LEU A 1061 61.04 -5.41 -5.43
CA LEU A 1061 60.86 -6.81 -5.06
C LEU A 1061 59.45 -7.30 -5.46
N PRO A 1062 59.28 -8.52 -5.99
CA PRO A 1062 57.98 -9.06 -6.35
C PRO A 1062 57.25 -9.59 -5.11
N VAL A 1063 56.58 -8.69 -4.39
CA VAL A 1063 55.73 -8.98 -3.23
C VAL A 1063 54.25 -8.86 -3.57
N ALA A 1064 53.38 -9.51 -2.80
CA ALA A 1064 51.93 -9.32 -2.92
C ALA A 1064 51.53 -7.89 -2.50
N PRO A 1065 50.52 -7.27 -3.13
CA PRO A 1065 50.17 -5.87 -2.87
C PRO A 1065 49.60 -5.67 -1.46
N VAL A 1066 50.08 -4.63 -0.76
CA VAL A 1066 49.64 -4.25 0.58
C VAL A 1066 48.71 -3.03 0.47
N GLY A 1067 47.41 -3.27 0.59
CA GLY A 1067 46.35 -2.25 0.54
C GLY A 1067 44.98 -2.91 0.43
N THR A 1068 43.90 -2.13 0.53
CA THR A 1068 42.53 -2.65 0.41
C THR A 1068 41.94 -2.30 -0.96
N PRO A 1069 41.53 -3.29 -1.78
CA PRO A 1069 40.84 -3.04 -3.05
C PRO A 1069 39.57 -2.20 -2.84
N PRO A 1070 39.12 -1.42 -3.84
CA PRO A 1070 37.96 -0.56 -3.67
C PRO A 1070 36.66 -1.34 -3.55
N VAL A 1071 35.71 -0.81 -2.77
CA VAL A 1071 34.32 -1.32 -2.69
C VAL A 1071 33.34 -0.15 -2.67
N PHE A 1072 32.38 -0.11 -3.61
CA PHE A 1072 31.37 0.96 -3.63
C PHE A 1072 30.53 0.96 -2.35
N THR A 1073 30.35 2.14 -1.78
CA THR A 1073 29.48 2.43 -0.62
C THR A 1073 28.27 3.28 -1.01
N SER A 1074 28.31 3.95 -2.16
CA SER A 1074 27.13 4.59 -2.76
C SER A 1074 26.22 3.54 -3.41
N ALA A 1075 24.91 3.74 -3.32
CA ALA A 1075 23.98 3.09 -4.23
C ALA A 1075 24.23 3.57 -5.68
N ALA A 1076 23.79 2.78 -6.67
CA ALA A 1076 23.84 3.21 -8.08
C ALA A 1076 22.97 4.46 -8.33
N PRO A 1077 23.31 5.32 -9.30
CA PRO A 1077 22.54 6.53 -9.60
C PRO A 1077 21.09 6.23 -9.99
N ALA A 1078 20.18 6.98 -9.37
CA ALA A 1078 18.75 6.92 -9.66
C ALA A 1078 18.39 7.57 -11.01
N GLY A 1079 17.13 7.38 -11.45
CA GLY A 1079 16.57 8.08 -12.60
C GLY A 1079 16.47 9.60 -12.41
N GLY A 1080 16.09 10.30 -13.48
CA GLY A 1080 15.91 11.75 -13.48
C GLY A 1080 14.85 12.19 -14.49
N THR A 1081 14.77 13.50 -14.75
CA THR A 1081 13.78 14.09 -15.65
C THR A 1081 14.48 14.97 -16.69
N PHE A 1082 13.99 14.94 -17.93
CA PHE A 1082 14.50 15.80 -19.01
C PHE A 1082 14.46 17.29 -18.61
N GLY A 1083 15.56 18.00 -18.83
CA GLY A 1083 15.68 19.43 -18.53
C GLY A 1083 15.88 19.80 -17.05
N SER A 1084 15.77 18.86 -16.11
CA SER A 1084 16.03 19.11 -14.69
C SER A 1084 17.52 19.03 -14.36
N ALA A 1085 17.98 19.80 -13.37
CA ALA A 1085 19.32 19.64 -12.82
C ALA A 1085 19.46 18.26 -12.15
N TYR A 1086 20.59 17.59 -12.39
CA TYR A 1086 20.88 16.25 -11.90
C TYR A 1086 22.26 16.21 -11.25
N SER A 1087 22.38 15.52 -10.12
CA SER A 1087 23.66 15.28 -9.44
C SER A 1087 23.63 13.96 -8.67
N HIS A 1088 24.68 13.17 -8.82
CA HIS A 1088 24.93 11.96 -8.04
C HIS A 1088 26.44 11.84 -7.78
N THR A 1089 26.82 11.54 -6.53
CA THR A 1089 28.23 11.34 -6.16
C THR A 1089 28.47 9.89 -5.79
N TYR A 1090 29.36 9.24 -6.52
CA TYR A 1090 29.83 7.90 -6.19
C TYR A 1090 30.74 7.95 -4.96
N THR A 1091 30.66 6.93 -4.12
CA THR A 1091 31.59 6.75 -2.99
C THR A 1091 32.04 5.30 -2.93
N ALA A 1092 33.29 5.09 -2.55
CA ALA A 1092 33.87 3.77 -2.38
C ALA A 1092 34.90 3.80 -1.24
N SER A 1093 34.95 2.72 -0.44
CA SER A 1093 36.07 2.45 0.45
C SER A 1093 37.26 1.90 -0.35
N GLY A 1094 38.43 1.81 0.28
CA GLY A 1094 39.67 1.31 -0.31
C GLY A 1094 40.87 2.16 0.12
N SER A 1095 42.06 1.55 0.16
CA SER A 1095 43.31 2.23 0.49
C SER A 1095 44.42 1.82 -0.48
N PRO A 1096 45.07 2.76 -1.20
CA PRO A 1096 44.81 4.22 -1.22
C PRO A 1096 43.41 4.62 -1.70
N ALA A 1097 43.05 5.89 -1.54
CA ALA A 1097 41.71 6.40 -1.87
C ALA A 1097 41.34 6.15 -3.36
N PRO A 1098 40.15 5.62 -3.69
CA PRO A 1098 39.80 5.28 -5.07
C PRO A 1098 39.54 6.49 -5.99
N THR A 1099 39.98 6.39 -7.25
CA THR A 1099 39.56 7.27 -8.36
C THR A 1099 38.43 6.64 -9.17
N PHE A 1100 37.54 7.45 -9.74
CA PHE A 1100 36.35 6.99 -10.47
C PHE A 1100 36.42 7.29 -11.98
N ALA A 1101 35.93 6.36 -12.81
CA ALA A 1101 35.83 6.53 -14.27
C ALA A 1101 34.65 5.75 -14.86
N LEU A 1102 34.06 6.25 -15.95
CA LEU A 1102 33.10 5.47 -16.75
C LEU A 1102 33.84 4.33 -17.46
N GLN A 1103 33.39 3.09 -17.23
CA GLN A 1103 34.08 1.88 -17.68
C GLN A 1103 33.35 1.17 -18.83
N THR A 1104 32.01 1.19 -18.84
CA THR A 1104 31.19 0.72 -19.97
C THR A 1104 29.93 1.56 -20.12
N GLY A 1105 29.31 1.52 -21.31
CA GLY A 1105 28.06 2.23 -21.59
C GLY A 1105 28.23 3.74 -21.80
N SER A 1106 27.21 4.51 -21.47
CA SER A 1106 27.21 5.98 -21.59
C SER A 1106 26.28 6.61 -20.56
N PHE A 1107 26.63 7.79 -20.06
CA PHE A 1107 25.72 8.60 -19.25
C PHE A 1107 24.67 9.30 -20.12
N PRO A 1108 23.52 9.72 -19.55
CA PRO A 1108 22.57 10.59 -20.22
C PRO A 1108 23.23 11.83 -20.84
N SER A 1109 22.82 12.16 -22.06
CA SER A 1109 23.33 13.34 -22.78
C SER A 1109 23.12 14.60 -21.93
N GLY A 1110 24.17 15.41 -21.74
CA GLY A 1110 24.13 16.59 -20.87
C GLY A 1110 24.57 16.35 -19.41
N LEU A 1111 24.95 15.12 -19.04
CA LEU A 1111 25.63 14.81 -17.78
C LEU A 1111 27.12 14.50 -17.99
N THR A 1112 27.94 14.90 -17.02
CA THR A 1112 29.40 14.65 -17.01
C THR A 1112 29.85 14.15 -15.63
N LEU A 1113 30.70 13.12 -15.62
CA LEU A 1113 31.39 12.66 -14.41
C LEU A 1113 32.69 13.48 -14.24
N SER A 1114 32.80 14.20 -13.12
CA SER A 1114 34.00 14.95 -12.74
C SER A 1114 34.46 14.49 -11.36
N GLY A 1115 35.65 13.88 -11.29
CA GLY A 1115 36.06 13.13 -10.10
C GLY A 1115 35.05 12.03 -9.77
N ALA A 1116 34.45 12.10 -8.59
CA ALA A 1116 33.42 11.16 -8.14
C ALA A 1116 31.97 11.60 -8.46
N THR A 1117 31.74 12.82 -8.97
CA THR A 1117 30.39 13.40 -9.11
C THR A 1117 29.92 13.42 -10.56
N LEU A 1118 28.87 12.67 -10.86
CA LEU A 1118 28.09 12.75 -12.10
C LEU A 1118 27.06 13.87 -11.97
N SER A 1119 27.20 14.94 -12.75
CA SER A 1119 26.29 16.10 -12.68
C SER A 1119 26.05 16.77 -14.04
N GLY A 1120 24.96 17.54 -14.12
CA GLY A 1120 24.58 18.31 -15.32
C GLY A 1120 23.07 18.48 -15.47
N THR A 1121 22.59 18.52 -16.71
CA THR A 1121 21.17 18.63 -17.05
C THR A 1121 20.85 17.69 -18.23
N PRO A 1122 20.00 16.66 -18.07
CA PRO A 1122 19.73 15.71 -19.15
C PRO A 1122 19.02 16.37 -20.34
N THR A 1123 19.62 16.30 -21.53
CA THR A 1123 19.11 16.89 -22.78
C THR A 1123 18.41 15.89 -23.70
N LEU A 1124 18.19 14.65 -23.25
CA LEU A 1124 17.49 13.60 -24.00
C LEU A 1124 16.90 12.57 -23.03
N ALA A 1125 15.62 12.19 -23.23
CA ALA A 1125 14.96 11.16 -22.42
C ALA A 1125 15.32 9.74 -22.90
N GLY A 1126 15.22 8.75 -22.01
CA GLY A 1126 15.56 7.35 -22.29
C GLY A 1126 16.31 6.67 -21.14
N THR A 1127 16.56 5.37 -21.27
CA THR A 1127 17.29 4.58 -20.27
C THR A 1127 18.75 4.38 -20.71
N TYR A 1128 19.66 4.83 -19.86
CA TYR A 1128 21.10 4.81 -20.07
C TYR A 1128 21.74 3.82 -19.11
N THR A 1129 22.33 2.76 -19.66
CA THR A 1129 23.02 1.71 -18.90
C THR A 1129 24.53 1.75 -19.11
N GLY A 1130 25.26 1.22 -18.14
CA GLY A 1130 26.72 1.19 -18.15
C GLY A 1130 27.30 0.74 -16.81
N SER A 1131 28.59 0.94 -16.63
CA SER A 1131 29.28 0.75 -15.35
C SER A 1131 30.31 1.84 -15.08
N VAL A 1132 30.45 2.22 -13.81
CA VAL A 1132 31.53 3.09 -13.30
C VAL A 1132 32.50 2.23 -12.51
N ARG A 1133 33.80 2.41 -12.76
CA ARG A 1133 34.89 1.77 -12.05
C ARG A 1133 35.39 2.67 -10.92
N ALA A 1134 35.69 2.07 -9.77
CA ALA A 1134 36.53 2.64 -8.73
C ALA A 1134 37.88 1.90 -8.70
N SER A 1135 38.99 2.64 -8.69
CA SER A 1135 40.36 2.14 -8.87
C SER A 1135 41.34 2.69 -7.84
N ASN A 1136 42.20 1.83 -7.28
CA ASN A 1136 43.38 2.23 -6.51
C ASN A 1136 44.56 1.27 -6.80
N SER A 1137 45.70 1.43 -6.11
CA SER A 1137 46.87 0.57 -6.30
C SER A 1137 46.76 -0.84 -5.69
N ALA A 1138 45.67 -1.14 -4.97
CA ALA A 1138 45.37 -2.46 -4.42
C ALA A 1138 44.36 -3.26 -5.28
N GLY A 1139 43.52 -2.57 -6.08
CA GLY A 1139 42.59 -3.24 -7.00
C GLY A 1139 41.58 -2.32 -7.68
N ASN A 1140 40.59 -2.94 -8.32
CA ASN A 1140 39.50 -2.28 -9.04
C ASN A 1140 38.16 -2.96 -8.72
N VAL A 1141 37.06 -2.19 -8.76
CA VAL A 1141 35.69 -2.72 -8.72
C VAL A 1141 34.79 -1.91 -9.64
N ASP A 1142 33.76 -2.53 -10.20
CA ASP A 1142 32.78 -1.89 -11.10
C ASP A 1142 31.37 -1.91 -10.47
N GLN A 1143 30.66 -0.78 -10.53
CA GLN A 1143 29.24 -0.67 -10.20
C GLN A 1143 28.44 -0.39 -11.48
N SER A 1144 27.51 -1.29 -11.81
CA SER A 1144 26.56 -1.10 -12.91
C SER A 1144 25.49 -0.07 -12.57
N PHE A 1145 25.01 0.66 -13.58
CA PHE A 1145 23.92 1.63 -13.44
C PHE A 1145 22.85 1.49 -14.55
N SER A 1146 21.66 2.02 -14.28
CA SER A 1146 20.55 2.12 -15.23
C SER A 1146 19.75 3.41 -14.97
N ILE A 1147 20.25 4.53 -15.51
CA ILE A 1147 19.63 5.84 -15.32
C ILE A 1147 18.54 6.03 -16.36
N THR A 1148 17.27 5.95 -15.94
CA THR A 1148 16.13 6.36 -16.79
C THR A 1148 15.87 7.84 -16.62
N ILE A 1149 15.97 8.60 -17.71
CA ILE A 1149 15.53 9.99 -17.82
C ILE A 1149 14.10 9.99 -18.35
N ALA A 1150 13.15 10.38 -17.51
CA ALA A 1150 11.76 10.56 -17.88
C ALA A 1150 11.58 11.75 -18.84
N ALA A 1151 10.77 11.56 -19.88
CA ALA A 1151 10.29 12.65 -20.72
C ALA A 1151 9.22 13.46 -19.98
N ILE A 1152 9.12 14.74 -20.32
CA ILE A 1152 8.02 15.63 -19.91
C ILE A 1152 7.12 15.91 -21.11
N VAL A 1153 5.93 16.50 -20.90
CA VAL A 1153 5.07 16.93 -22.02
C VAL A 1153 5.78 17.97 -22.90
N PRO A 1154 5.45 18.09 -24.20
CA PRO A 1154 6.04 19.11 -25.06
C PRO A 1154 5.66 20.53 -24.59
N GLY A 1155 6.46 21.52 -25.01
CA GLY A 1155 6.02 22.92 -24.95
C GLY A 1155 4.80 23.16 -25.84
N ALA A 1156 4.14 24.31 -25.71
CA ALA A 1156 3.04 24.66 -26.61
C ALA A 1156 3.53 24.86 -28.06
N PRO A 1157 2.83 24.34 -29.09
CA PRO A 1157 3.06 24.73 -30.47
C PRO A 1157 2.57 26.18 -30.71
N THR A 1158 3.03 26.81 -31.78
CA THR A 1158 2.60 28.18 -32.15
C THR A 1158 1.73 28.15 -33.39
N LEU A 1159 0.45 28.50 -33.28
CA LEU A 1159 -0.49 28.53 -34.40
C LEU A 1159 -0.26 29.80 -35.23
N THR A 1160 0.25 29.64 -36.46
CA THR A 1160 0.75 30.76 -37.28
C THR A 1160 -0.30 31.28 -38.27
N THR A 1161 -1.06 30.41 -38.94
CA THR A 1161 -2.16 30.81 -39.82
C THR A 1161 -3.33 29.83 -39.75
N LEU A 1162 -4.56 30.34 -39.85
CA LEU A 1162 -5.79 29.56 -39.82
C LEU A 1162 -6.67 29.94 -41.01
N THR A 1163 -6.54 29.20 -42.12
CA THR A 1163 -7.13 29.55 -43.42
C THR A 1163 -8.55 28.98 -43.56
N PRO A 1164 -9.58 29.78 -43.86
CA PRO A 1164 -10.94 29.27 -44.08
C PRO A 1164 -11.07 28.50 -45.40
N GLY A 1165 -11.88 27.44 -45.37
CA GLY A 1165 -12.34 26.73 -46.56
C GLY A 1165 -13.86 26.56 -46.54
N ASN A 1166 -14.38 25.73 -47.45
CA ASN A 1166 -15.79 25.32 -47.44
C ASN A 1166 -16.01 24.26 -46.35
N THR A 1167 -16.81 24.55 -45.32
CA THR A 1167 -17.07 23.70 -44.14
C THR A 1167 -15.82 23.20 -43.39
N THR A 1168 -14.70 23.89 -43.59
CA THR A 1168 -13.34 23.46 -43.20
C THR A 1168 -12.47 24.65 -42.81
N ALA A 1169 -11.38 24.39 -42.08
CA ALA A 1169 -10.29 25.35 -41.88
C ALA A 1169 -8.93 24.62 -41.84
N GLN A 1170 -7.89 25.25 -42.37
CA GLN A 1170 -6.53 24.70 -42.35
C GLN A 1170 -5.68 25.43 -41.32
N ALA A 1171 -5.30 24.72 -40.26
CA ALA A 1171 -4.46 25.22 -39.17
C ALA A 1171 -2.98 24.91 -39.46
N THR A 1172 -2.22 25.95 -39.81
CA THR A 1172 -0.75 25.87 -39.96
C THR A 1172 -0.10 26.39 -38.69
N PHE A 1173 0.85 25.65 -38.16
CA PHE A 1173 1.56 25.94 -36.92
C PHE A 1173 3.05 25.61 -37.01
N ALA A 1174 3.84 26.20 -36.12
CA ALA A 1174 5.19 25.78 -35.80
C ALA A 1174 5.19 24.79 -34.64
N ALA A 1175 6.11 23.82 -34.69
CA ALA A 1175 6.34 22.86 -33.62
C ALA A 1175 6.85 23.55 -32.33
N PRO A 1176 6.66 22.93 -31.15
CA PRO A 1176 7.24 23.39 -29.89
C PRO A 1176 8.76 23.52 -29.95
N VAL A 1177 9.31 24.54 -29.27
CA VAL A 1177 10.77 24.72 -29.11
C VAL A 1177 11.39 23.57 -28.29
N SER A 1178 10.62 22.97 -27.38
CA SER A 1178 10.99 21.77 -26.64
C SER A 1178 9.97 20.66 -26.89
N ASN A 1179 10.45 19.50 -27.33
CA ASN A 1179 9.67 18.27 -27.47
C ASN A 1179 9.51 17.50 -26.14
N GLY A 1180 10.02 18.04 -25.02
CA GLY A 1180 9.99 17.37 -23.71
C GLY A 1180 10.93 16.16 -23.58
N GLY A 1181 11.90 16.03 -24.50
CA GLY A 1181 12.89 14.94 -24.51
C GLY A 1181 12.47 13.67 -25.25
N SER A 1182 11.22 13.60 -25.73
CA SER A 1182 10.66 12.48 -26.51
C SER A 1182 10.12 12.97 -27.85
N ALA A 1183 9.93 12.07 -28.81
CA ALA A 1183 9.37 12.41 -30.11
C ALA A 1183 7.89 12.83 -29.99
N ILE A 1184 7.50 13.89 -30.71
CA ILE A 1184 6.09 14.28 -30.84
C ILE A 1184 5.41 13.26 -31.76
N ILE A 1185 4.31 12.69 -31.28
CA ILE A 1185 3.51 11.63 -31.89
C ILE A 1185 2.49 12.26 -32.85
N ASP A 1186 1.73 13.24 -32.35
CA ASP A 1186 0.71 13.97 -33.10
C ASP A 1186 0.45 15.36 -32.51
N TYR A 1187 -0.37 16.11 -33.25
CA TYR A 1187 -0.88 17.43 -32.90
C TYR A 1187 -2.39 17.43 -33.02
N THR A 1188 -3.08 18.07 -32.08
CA THR A 1188 -4.55 18.16 -32.04
C THR A 1188 -4.99 19.61 -32.15
N ALA A 1189 -5.69 19.96 -33.24
CA ALA A 1189 -6.44 21.20 -33.34
C ALA A 1189 -7.78 21.04 -32.61
N SER A 1190 -8.23 22.10 -31.93
CA SER A 1190 -9.53 22.17 -31.24
C SER A 1190 -10.15 23.54 -31.48
N CYS A 1191 -11.43 23.56 -31.87
CA CYS A 1191 -12.16 24.76 -32.29
C CYS A 1191 -13.50 24.89 -31.56
N THR A 1192 -13.81 26.10 -31.10
CA THR A 1192 -15.08 26.48 -30.46
C THR A 1192 -15.82 27.52 -31.30
N PRO A 1193 -17.16 27.62 -31.28
CA PRO A 1193 -18.11 26.83 -30.48
C PRO A 1193 -18.29 25.39 -30.99
N GLY A 1194 -18.65 24.49 -30.06
CA GLY A 1194 -18.73 23.04 -30.29
C GLY A 1194 -17.44 22.29 -29.91
N PRO A 1195 -17.47 20.95 -29.81
CA PRO A 1195 -16.31 20.11 -29.48
C PRO A 1195 -15.55 19.67 -30.75
N ILE A 1196 -15.25 20.61 -31.66
CA ILE A 1196 -14.72 20.26 -32.98
C ILE A 1196 -13.20 20.11 -32.89
N THR A 1197 -12.69 18.90 -33.13
CA THR A 1197 -11.26 18.59 -33.08
C THR A 1197 -10.76 17.88 -34.35
N ALA A 1198 -9.46 17.98 -34.62
CA ALA A 1198 -8.80 17.28 -35.72
C ALA A 1198 -7.32 17.01 -35.39
N THR A 1199 -6.83 15.81 -35.70
CA THR A 1199 -5.45 15.38 -35.42
C THR A 1199 -4.62 15.20 -36.70
N ALA A 1200 -3.31 15.49 -36.61
CA ALA A 1200 -2.34 15.11 -37.64
C ALA A 1200 -0.93 14.92 -37.03
N ALA A 1201 -0.06 14.19 -37.73
CA ALA A 1201 1.35 14.00 -37.33
C ALA A 1201 2.22 15.28 -37.48
N GLY A 1202 1.68 16.35 -38.08
CA GLY A 1202 2.41 17.59 -38.32
C GLY A 1202 1.54 18.70 -38.88
N SER A 1203 2.17 19.84 -39.18
CA SER A 1203 1.53 21.03 -39.74
C SER A 1203 1.45 20.94 -41.28
N PRO A 1204 0.32 21.32 -41.92
CA PRO A 1204 -0.91 21.82 -41.32
C PRO A 1204 -1.94 20.72 -40.99
N ILE A 1205 -2.80 20.98 -39.99
CA ILE A 1205 -4.01 20.18 -39.72
C ILE A 1205 -5.17 20.72 -40.57
N THR A 1206 -5.97 19.83 -41.16
CA THR A 1206 -7.26 20.20 -41.76
C THR A 1206 -8.39 19.88 -40.79
N ILE A 1207 -9.06 20.93 -40.31
CA ILE A 1207 -10.26 20.84 -39.46
C ILE A 1207 -11.49 20.73 -40.36
N THR A 1208 -12.37 19.76 -40.07
CA THR A 1208 -13.60 19.48 -40.83
C THR A 1208 -14.84 19.63 -39.94
N GLY A 1209 -16.03 19.64 -40.54
CA GLY A 1209 -17.30 19.72 -39.80
C GLY A 1209 -17.67 21.12 -39.31
N LEU A 1210 -16.98 22.16 -39.79
CA LEU A 1210 -17.32 23.54 -39.49
C LEU A 1210 -18.51 24.00 -40.36
N SER A 1211 -19.32 24.93 -39.86
CA SER A 1211 -20.41 25.55 -40.62
C SER A 1211 -19.96 26.85 -41.29
N ASN A 1212 -20.31 27.04 -42.56
CA ASN A 1212 -20.01 28.29 -43.27
C ASN A 1212 -20.75 29.48 -42.65
N GLY A 1213 -20.09 30.63 -42.58
CA GLY A 1213 -20.62 31.87 -41.99
C GLY A 1213 -20.50 31.97 -40.47
N ASN A 1214 -20.27 30.85 -39.76
CA ASN A 1214 -19.99 30.85 -38.32
C ASN A 1214 -18.51 31.13 -38.07
N THR A 1215 -18.19 31.97 -37.10
CA THR A 1215 -16.81 32.21 -36.67
C THR A 1215 -16.42 31.24 -35.56
N TYR A 1216 -15.27 30.59 -35.73
CA TYR A 1216 -14.69 29.64 -34.78
C TYR A 1216 -13.37 30.19 -34.23
N ILE A 1217 -13.07 29.91 -32.97
CA ILE A 1217 -11.78 30.18 -32.33
C ILE A 1217 -11.07 28.83 -32.12
N CYS A 1218 -9.88 28.67 -32.70
CA CYS A 1218 -9.13 27.43 -32.69
C CYS A 1218 -7.74 27.56 -32.04
N THR A 1219 -7.31 26.48 -31.39
CA THR A 1219 -5.97 26.27 -30.80
C THR A 1219 -5.40 24.91 -31.21
N VAL A 1220 -4.10 24.68 -31.04
CA VAL A 1220 -3.42 23.40 -31.28
C VAL A 1220 -2.63 22.95 -30.04
N THR A 1221 -2.62 21.66 -29.73
CA THR A 1221 -1.67 21.03 -28.79
C THR A 1221 -0.73 20.08 -29.53
N ALA A 1222 0.40 19.75 -28.93
CA ALA A 1222 1.37 18.76 -29.40
C ALA A 1222 1.53 17.65 -28.35
N ARG A 1223 1.60 16.38 -28.75
CA ARG A 1223 1.63 15.24 -27.81
C ARG A 1223 2.86 14.38 -28.01
N ASN A 1224 3.54 14.00 -26.93
CA ASN A 1224 4.61 12.99 -26.95
C ASN A 1224 4.24 11.80 -26.03
N SER A 1225 5.20 10.91 -25.76
CA SER A 1225 5.00 9.75 -24.89
C SER A 1225 4.68 10.06 -23.41
N ALA A 1226 4.88 11.31 -22.96
CA ALA A 1226 4.56 11.76 -21.60
C ALA A 1226 3.21 12.52 -21.53
N GLY A 1227 2.60 12.86 -22.66
CA GLY A 1227 1.29 13.52 -22.71
C GLY A 1227 1.23 14.72 -23.67
N SER A 1228 0.15 15.48 -23.55
CA SER A 1228 -0.15 16.64 -24.39
C SER A 1228 0.39 17.95 -23.79
N SER A 1229 0.85 18.84 -24.65
CA SER A 1229 1.29 20.19 -24.30
C SER A 1229 0.13 21.08 -23.82
N ALA A 1230 0.48 22.22 -23.23
CA ALA A 1230 -0.41 23.38 -23.19
C ALA A 1230 -0.85 23.78 -24.62
N VAL A 1231 -2.00 24.44 -24.73
CA VAL A 1231 -2.55 24.95 -26.00
C VAL A 1231 -1.70 26.07 -26.59
N SER A 1232 -1.69 26.17 -27.92
CA SER A 1232 -1.14 27.29 -28.66
C SER A 1232 -1.86 28.60 -28.35
N ASN A 1233 -1.31 29.72 -28.85
CA ASN A 1233 -2.10 30.91 -29.11
C ASN A 1233 -3.35 30.56 -29.96
N ALA A 1234 -4.47 31.23 -29.69
CA ALA A 1234 -5.71 31.04 -30.43
C ALA A 1234 -5.77 31.93 -31.68
N LEU A 1235 -6.37 31.44 -32.76
CA LEU A 1235 -6.75 32.24 -33.94
C LEU A 1235 -8.23 32.03 -34.27
N SER A 1236 -8.87 33.06 -34.85
CA SER A 1236 -10.27 33.01 -35.30
C SER A 1236 -10.39 32.78 -36.81
N VAL A 1237 -11.36 31.98 -37.24
CA VAL A 1237 -11.64 31.69 -38.66
C VAL A 1237 -13.13 31.64 -38.93
N THR A 1238 -13.55 32.10 -40.12
CA THR A 1238 -14.95 32.03 -40.56
C THR A 1238 -14.99 31.27 -41.90
N PRO A 1239 -15.32 29.97 -41.91
CA PRO A 1239 -15.45 29.18 -43.13
C PRO A 1239 -16.49 29.76 -44.09
N ALA A 1240 -16.29 29.56 -45.38
CA ALA A 1240 -17.14 30.12 -46.43
C ALA A 1240 -17.30 29.15 -47.59
N ALA A 1241 -18.52 29.08 -48.14
CA ALA A 1241 -18.75 28.34 -49.37
C ALA A 1241 -17.91 28.93 -50.51
N LEU A 1242 -17.19 28.08 -51.22
CA LEU A 1242 -16.38 28.49 -52.36
C LEU A 1242 -17.34 28.87 -53.49
N VAL A 1243 -17.44 30.16 -53.80
CA VAL A 1243 -18.28 30.67 -54.89
C VAL A 1243 -17.60 30.29 -56.22
N VAL A 1244 -17.85 29.07 -56.66
CA VAL A 1244 -17.45 28.62 -58.00
C VAL A 1244 -18.37 29.31 -59.00
N ASP A 1245 -17.80 30.26 -59.74
CA ASP A 1245 -18.50 31.01 -60.79
C ASP A 1245 -18.67 30.12 -62.03
N ILE A 1246 -19.65 29.21 -61.97
CA ILE A 1246 -19.90 28.13 -62.95
C ILE A 1246 -20.27 28.66 -64.35
N PHE A 1247 -20.54 29.97 -64.51
CA PHE A 1247 -20.89 30.58 -65.80
C PHE A 1247 -19.68 30.95 -66.69
N LYS A 1248 -18.64 30.10 -66.70
CA LYS A 1248 -17.59 30.12 -67.74
C LYS A 1248 -17.36 28.73 -68.36
N ASN A 1249 -17.80 28.62 -69.62
CA ASN A 1249 -17.54 27.58 -70.61
C ASN A 1249 -18.39 26.30 -70.55
N GLY A 1250 -19.40 26.26 -71.43
CA GLY A 1250 -19.61 25.10 -72.31
C GLY A 1250 -20.66 24.06 -71.89
N PHE A 1251 -21.66 23.87 -72.75
CA PHE A 1251 -22.38 22.59 -72.87
C PHE A 1251 -21.46 21.57 -73.56
N GLU A 1252 -21.49 20.32 -73.09
CA GLU A 1252 -21.77 19.11 -73.91
C GLU A 1252 -22.20 17.95 -73.00
#